data_AF-A0A0D2P1P6-F1
#
_entry.id   AF-A0A0D2P1P6-F1
#
_cell.length_a   1.000
_cell.length_b   1.000
_cell.length_c   1.000
_cell.angle_alpha   90.00
_cell.angle_beta   90.00
_cell.angle_gamma   90.00
#
_symmetry.space_group_name_H-M   'P 1'
#
loop_
_entity.id
_entity.type
_entity.pdbx_description
1 polymer ?
#
loop_
_entity_poly.entity_id
_entity_poly.type
_entity_poly.pdbx_seq_one_letter_code
_entity_poly.pdbx_strand_id
1 'polypeptide(L)'
;MDDIITELDSDSCETLLGTMSSAALSSVVAYIHNSCNDRGEDATTIRPLQSFVPIIEALPGLLLEDNTYYVGMPLISRDLKAFISYARRVEKLTLTDVGRDKYPCVSQDTITRLAHVRDVKNPLLPSLLSSLKHLRLVDVDSELSYIWFCLTPSLETLELSGIPQARQTTIATFLNELLSSTPRLAHLTLGPGRLSPSALQTSVRFEHLRELRITDAADALDFAFLQAVAALPELALFDIDARTAKYTPYTPLAGVATMDGHDAPAQNAPEDTTHISTGVEAESASVTFPRLTTLTVISTILVMHDLVHCLLPHGVENVSLTLVLGEVLPIPTHWNLSLTSSSESVVEAGLASKSVLGGKDNAMPEPLEPPSAGVPSALAAEEVVDGSLLPEVPYHTFKKLGRRVTCKGDLSLDDSRICSTCQEKREQRLLDAEKSNLLFQITHFASTIEHILEYTSPQSVYINRADRWSSRFTTEPARLHPLELPPAALRKLLFCPSITKLEIKNWVLKSVNETLLNPPSTSESPLPMQILHLPFEEALHSGVALSTFHLVARLYPHLLDFQTHVIQCASANVRDLELSISNHGLKELSFSGEAPGVMEDMMEIAPYICFLFPHLERIVTYDGHDTAGWKSVYGLVKMCQKVRDTEKKHLQLGA
;
A
#
# COMPACT_ATOMS: atom_id res chain seq x y z
N MET A 1 -11.07 -33.21 58.80
CA MET A 1 -12.27 -32.93 59.63
C MET A 1 -13.38 -33.69 58.94
N ASP A 2 -13.36 -35.00 59.22
CA ASP A 2 -14.39 -35.93 58.83
C ASP A 2 -15.44 -35.94 59.95
N ASP A 3 -16.65 -36.38 59.59
CA ASP A 3 -17.87 -36.48 60.40
C ASP A 3 -18.74 -35.21 60.43
N ILE A 4 -19.79 -35.22 59.61
CA ILE A 4 -21.20 -34.95 59.95
C ILE A 4 -21.96 -34.92 58.62
N ILE A 5 -22.82 -35.92 58.38
CA ILE A 5 -24.20 -35.82 57.85
C ILE A 5 -24.71 -37.26 57.64
N THR A 6 -25.55 -37.68 58.57
CA THR A 6 -26.49 -38.79 58.46
C THR A 6 -27.82 -38.28 57.91
N GLU A 7 -28.42 -39.11 57.05
CA GLU A 7 -29.86 -39.27 56.82
C GLU A 7 -30.68 -38.05 56.41
N LEU A 8 -31.07 -37.99 55.13
CA LEU A 8 -32.38 -37.50 54.70
C LEU A 8 -32.83 -38.24 53.42
N ASP A 9 -34.11 -38.56 53.42
CA ASP A 9 -34.93 -39.44 52.57
C ASP A 9 -34.59 -39.55 51.08
N SER A 10 -34.50 -40.81 50.63
CA SER A 10 -34.47 -41.25 49.24
C SER A 10 -35.85 -41.72 48.78
N ASP A 11 -36.84 -40.83 48.71
CA ASP A 11 -38.12 -41.10 48.04
C ASP A 11 -38.86 -39.79 47.75
N SER A 12 -38.42 -39.06 46.71
CA SER A 12 -39.21 -38.04 45.96
C SER A 12 -38.34 -37.35 44.90
N CYS A 13 -37.96 -38.04 43.82
CA CYS A 13 -37.31 -37.39 42.68
C CYS A 13 -37.56 -38.07 41.32
N GLU A 14 -38.72 -38.72 41.14
CA GLU A 14 -39.17 -39.23 39.84
C GLU A 14 -40.45 -38.52 39.39
N THR A 15 -40.42 -37.19 39.27
CA THR A 15 -41.39 -36.46 38.43
C THR A 15 -40.86 -35.06 38.17
N LEU A 16 -39.97 -34.90 37.18
CA LEU A 16 -39.71 -33.64 36.42
C LEU A 16 -38.54 -33.78 35.41
N LEU A 17 -38.52 -34.86 34.63
CA LEU A 17 -37.67 -34.93 33.42
C LEU A 17 -38.51 -35.40 32.24
N GLY A 18 -39.46 -34.55 31.86
CA GLY A 18 -40.20 -34.65 30.61
C GLY A 18 -39.94 -33.40 29.79
N THR A 19 -39.28 -33.59 28.64
CA THR A 19 -39.08 -32.65 27.52
C THR A 19 -37.91 -31.67 27.61
N MET A 20 -36.72 -32.11 27.19
CA MET A 20 -35.84 -31.30 26.33
C MET A 20 -35.20 -32.16 25.24
N SER A 21 -35.18 -31.61 24.03
CA SER A 21 -34.78 -32.25 22.76
C SER A 21 -33.29 -32.64 22.74
N SER A 22 -33.01 -33.94 22.67
CA SER A 22 -31.69 -34.58 22.78
C SER A 22 -31.01 -34.90 21.43
N ALA A 23 -31.66 -34.61 20.29
CA ALA A 23 -31.20 -35.13 19.00
C ALA A 23 -29.94 -34.45 18.43
N ALA A 24 -29.67 -33.18 18.76
CA ALA A 24 -28.51 -32.46 18.21
C ALA A 24 -27.20 -32.75 18.99
N LEU A 25 -27.28 -32.87 20.32
CA LEU A 25 -26.11 -33.15 21.18
C LEU A 25 -25.62 -34.60 21.04
N SER A 26 -26.53 -35.56 20.79
CA SER A 26 -26.16 -36.98 20.67
C SER A 26 -25.29 -37.26 19.44
N SER A 27 -25.46 -36.50 18.35
CA SER A 27 -24.66 -36.63 17.12
C SER A 27 -23.20 -36.21 17.31
N VAL A 28 -22.97 -35.08 17.99
CA VAL A 28 -21.61 -34.55 18.25
C VAL A 28 -20.90 -35.39 19.31
N VAL A 29 -21.60 -35.80 20.37
CA VAL A 29 -21.04 -36.65 21.42
C VAL A 29 -20.69 -38.04 20.89
N ALA A 30 -21.49 -38.63 20.00
CA ALA A 30 -21.15 -39.91 19.35
C ALA A 30 -19.93 -39.81 18.42
N TYR A 31 -19.74 -38.68 17.74
CA TYR A 31 -18.55 -38.43 16.92
C TYR A 31 -17.27 -38.33 17.77
N ILE A 32 -17.34 -37.63 18.92
CA ILE A 32 -16.19 -37.46 19.82
C ILE A 32 -15.85 -38.78 20.53
N HIS A 33 -16.86 -39.54 20.97
CA HIS A 33 -16.64 -40.76 21.75
C HIS A 33 -16.10 -41.93 20.90
N ASN A 34 -16.42 -41.98 19.59
CA ASN A 34 -15.85 -42.97 18.67
C ASN A 34 -14.40 -42.65 18.24
N SER A 35 -13.94 -41.41 18.37
CA SER A 35 -12.59 -40.99 17.96
C SER A 35 -11.48 -41.28 19.00
N CYS A 36 -11.83 -41.62 20.25
CA CYS A 36 -10.86 -41.70 21.35
C CYS A 36 -10.32 -43.11 21.65
N ASN A 37 -10.80 -44.16 20.98
CA ASN A 37 -10.52 -45.54 21.35
C ASN A 37 -9.69 -46.36 20.34
N ASP A 38 -9.21 -45.80 19.24
CA ASP A 38 -8.44 -46.57 18.26
C ASP A 38 -6.97 -46.18 18.14
N ARG A 39 -6.14 -47.22 18.03
CA ARG A 39 -4.68 -47.20 18.15
C ARG A 39 -4.04 -46.74 16.84
N GLY A 40 -3.28 -45.65 16.89
CA GLY A 40 -2.06 -45.51 16.08
C GLY A 40 -2.17 -44.99 14.64
N GLU A 41 -3.29 -44.39 14.23
CA GLU A 41 -3.42 -43.86 12.87
C GLU A 41 -3.62 -42.34 12.86
N ASP A 42 -2.75 -41.67 12.11
CA ASP A 42 -2.77 -40.28 11.64
C ASP A 42 -3.62 -39.32 12.48
N ALA A 43 -2.93 -38.50 13.29
CA ALA A 43 -3.51 -37.37 14.00
C ALA A 43 -4.14 -36.41 13.00
N THR A 44 -5.39 -36.68 12.62
CA THR A 44 -6.18 -35.85 11.72
C THR A 44 -6.33 -34.49 12.38
N THR A 45 -5.73 -33.49 11.73
CA THR A 45 -5.84 -32.09 12.12
C THR A 45 -7.31 -31.70 12.13
N ILE A 46 -7.76 -31.08 13.22
CA ILE A 46 -9.15 -30.63 13.32
C ILE A 46 -9.35 -29.48 12.32
N ARG A 47 -10.52 -29.42 11.69
CA ARG A 47 -10.90 -28.32 10.81
C ARG A 47 -10.78 -26.97 11.57
N PRO A 48 -10.49 -25.85 10.89
CA PRO A 48 -10.40 -24.55 11.53
C PRO A 48 -11.66 -24.23 12.34
N LEU A 49 -11.49 -23.93 13.63
CA LEU A 49 -12.61 -23.62 14.53
C LEU A 49 -12.95 -22.13 14.43
N GLN A 50 -14.25 -21.81 14.41
CA GLN A 50 -14.77 -20.44 14.31
C GLN A 50 -15.28 -19.88 15.65
N SER A 51 -15.17 -20.65 16.72
CA SER A 51 -15.50 -20.24 18.09
C SER A 51 -14.75 -21.15 19.07
N PHE A 52 -14.67 -20.72 20.33
CA PHE A 52 -14.15 -21.53 21.42
C PHE A 52 -15.14 -22.64 21.87
N VAL A 53 -16.42 -22.50 21.52
CA VAL A 53 -17.50 -23.41 21.96
C VAL A 53 -17.23 -24.90 21.65
N PRO A 54 -16.80 -25.32 20.44
CA PRO A 54 -16.52 -26.74 20.16
C PRO A 54 -15.39 -27.33 21.03
N ILE A 55 -14.50 -26.49 21.55
CA ILE A 55 -13.47 -26.92 22.50
C ILE A 55 -14.10 -27.16 23.85
N ILE A 56 -14.95 -26.22 24.29
CA ILE A 56 -15.69 -26.31 25.54
C ILE A 56 -16.61 -27.53 25.54
N GLU A 57 -17.39 -27.78 24.48
CA GLU A 57 -18.31 -28.92 24.38
C GLU A 57 -17.65 -30.30 24.56
N ALA A 58 -16.33 -30.40 24.42
CA ALA A 58 -15.57 -31.61 24.75
C ALA A 58 -15.39 -31.83 26.27
N LEU A 59 -15.75 -30.86 27.12
CA LEU A 59 -15.79 -30.99 28.57
C LEU A 59 -17.05 -31.77 28.99
N PRO A 60 -16.91 -32.89 29.70
CA PRO A 60 -18.06 -33.58 30.26
C PRO A 60 -18.64 -32.80 31.45
N GLY A 61 -19.94 -33.01 31.71
CA GLY A 61 -20.65 -32.33 32.79
C GLY A 61 -20.99 -30.86 32.50
N LEU A 62 -20.91 -30.43 31.25
CA LEU A 62 -21.43 -29.14 30.81
C LEU A 62 -22.96 -29.13 30.82
N LEU A 63 -23.51 -28.11 31.45
CA LEU A 63 -24.93 -27.78 31.46
C LEU A 63 -25.14 -26.52 30.62
N LEU A 64 -26.20 -26.50 29.82
CA LEU A 64 -26.61 -25.34 29.04
C LEU A 64 -27.85 -24.72 29.70
N GLU A 65 -27.68 -23.56 30.32
CA GLU A 65 -28.76 -22.82 30.99
C GLU A 65 -28.78 -21.40 30.43
N ASP A 66 -29.95 -20.89 30.04
CA ASP A 66 -30.12 -19.54 29.49
C ASP A 66 -29.09 -19.18 28.38
N ASN A 67 -28.86 -20.13 27.47
CA ASN A 67 -27.87 -20.00 26.38
C ASN A 67 -26.43 -19.74 26.89
N THR A 68 -26.10 -20.21 28.09
CA THR A 68 -24.77 -20.13 28.70
C THR A 68 -24.34 -21.50 29.22
N TYR A 69 -23.11 -21.89 28.91
CA TYR A 69 -22.49 -23.11 29.38
C TYR A 69 -21.92 -22.94 30.79
N TYR A 70 -22.26 -23.89 31.67
CA TYR A 70 -21.79 -24.01 33.05
C TYR A 70 -21.21 -25.40 33.29
N VAL A 71 -20.15 -25.49 34.08
CA VAL A 71 -19.64 -26.78 34.57
C VAL A 71 -20.40 -27.15 35.84
N GLY A 72 -21.39 -28.03 35.71
CA GLY A 72 -22.27 -28.43 36.82
C GLY A 72 -21.64 -29.45 37.78
N MET A 73 -20.62 -30.18 37.34
CA MET A 73 -19.98 -31.26 38.10
C MET A 73 -18.47 -31.00 38.28
N PRO A 74 -17.84 -31.48 39.37
CA PRO A 74 -16.39 -31.45 39.51
C PRO A 74 -15.70 -32.19 38.35
N LEU A 75 -14.73 -31.55 37.68
CA LEU A 75 -13.98 -32.16 36.59
C LEU A 75 -13.03 -33.23 37.15
N ILE A 76 -13.27 -34.50 36.83
CA ILE A 76 -12.34 -35.58 37.19
C ILE A 76 -11.13 -35.63 36.25
N SER A 77 -10.00 -36.18 36.72
CA SER A 77 -8.73 -36.19 35.96
C SER A 77 -8.83 -36.84 34.58
N ARG A 78 -9.66 -37.89 34.43
CA ARG A 78 -9.86 -38.59 33.15
C ARG A 78 -10.49 -37.68 32.09
N ASP A 79 -11.49 -36.91 32.50
CA ASP A 79 -12.27 -36.03 31.65
C ASP A 79 -11.42 -34.86 31.17
N LEU A 80 -10.64 -34.29 32.09
CA LEU A 80 -9.66 -33.27 31.77
C LEU A 80 -8.62 -33.75 30.76
N LYS A 81 -8.16 -35.01 30.88
CA LYS A 81 -7.22 -35.59 29.91
C LYS A 81 -7.81 -35.68 28.51
N ALA A 82 -9.08 -36.06 28.38
CA ALA A 82 -9.78 -36.12 27.09
C ALA A 82 -9.96 -34.72 26.50
N PHE A 83 -10.41 -33.76 27.30
CA PHE A 83 -10.54 -32.35 26.91
C PHE A 83 -9.21 -31.75 26.43
N ILE A 84 -8.14 -31.91 27.22
CA ILE A 84 -6.79 -31.43 26.84
C ILE A 84 -6.34 -32.12 25.55
N SER A 85 -6.58 -33.44 25.41
CA SER A 85 -6.23 -34.16 24.18
C SER A 85 -6.95 -33.62 22.96
N TYR A 86 -8.21 -33.20 23.09
CA TYR A 86 -8.96 -32.55 22.02
C TYR A 86 -8.42 -31.16 21.71
N ALA A 87 -8.25 -30.32 22.74
CA ALA A 87 -7.77 -28.95 22.61
C ALA A 87 -6.38 -28.86 21.96
N ARG A 88 -5.49 -29.83 22.25
CA ARG A 88 -4.17 -29.95 21.61
C ARG A 88 -4.21 -30.28 20.12
N ARG A 89 -5.34 -30.68 19.55
CA ARG A 89 -5.44 -30.94 18.11
C ARG A 89 -5.89 -29.70 17.32
N VAL A 90 -6.22 -28.61 18.01
CA VAL A 90 -6.67 -27.36 17.38
C VAL A 90 -5.45 -26.58 16.90
N GLU A 91 -5.25 -26.53 15.58
CA GLU A 91 -4.17 -25.75 14.97
C GLU A 91 -4.59 -24.34 14.56
N LYS A 92 -5.87 -24.15 14.23
CA LYS A 92 -6.42 -22.87 13.77
C LYS A 92 -7.69 -22.52 14.53
N LEU A 93 -7.71 -21.33 15.13
CA LEU A 93 -8.84 -20.82 15.90
C LEU A 93 -9.17 -19.39 15.46
N THR A 94 -10.42 -19.16 15.12
CA THR A 94 -11.00 -17.83 14.95
C THR A 94 -11.94 -17.57 16.12
N LEU A 95 -11.72 -16.46 16.82
CA LEU A 95 -12.64 -15.94 17.83
C LEU A 95 -13.38 -14.75 17.21
N THR A 96 -14.70 -14.76 17.32
CA THR A 96 -15.57 -13.72 16.77
C THR A 96 -16.89 -13.66 17.54
N ASP A 97 -17.35 -12.44 17.84
CA ASP A 97 -18.71 -12.24 18.38
C ASP A 97 -19.75 -12.10 17.24
N VAL A 98 -19.36 -12.21 15.98
CA VAL A 98 -20.30 -12.18 14.84
C VAL A 98 -21.11 -13.47 14.82
N GLY A 99 -22.43 -13.33 14.91
CA GLY A 99 -23.34 -14.48 14.95
C GLY A 99 -23.44 -15.14 16.33
N ARG A 100 -23.03 -14.43 17.38
CA ARG A 100 -23.12 -14.87 18.78
C ARG A 100 -24.51 -15.34 19.20
N ASP A 101 -25.57 -14.79 18.61
CA ASP A 101 -26.95 -15.27 18.86
C ASP A 101 -27.15 -16.77 18.51
N LYS A 102 -26.23 -17.35 17.73
CA LYS A 102 -26.26 -18.76 17.33
C LYS A 102 -25.45 -19.68 18.24
N TYR A 103 -24.59 -19.15 19.11
CA TYR A 103 -23.67 -19.94 19.93
C TYR A 103 -23.86 -19.60 21.41
N PRO A 104 -23.93 -20.61 22.30
CA PRO A 104 -24.00 -20.35 23.73
C PRO A 104 -22.75 -19.63 24.26
N CYS A 105 -22.94 -18.74 25.22
CA CYS A 105 -21.83 -18.14 25.96
C CYS A 105 -21.21 -19.16 26.92
N VAL A 106 -20.01 -18.92 27.44
CA VAL A 106 -19.44 -19.72 28.54
C VAL A 106 -19.43 -18.84 29.77
N SER A 107 -19.93 -19.38 30.88
CA SER A 107 -19.95 -18.65 32.14
C SER A 107 -18.53 -18.30 32.61
N GLN A 108 -18.38 -17.12 33.22
CA GLN A 108 -17.10 -16.68 33.78
C GLN A 108 -16.56 -17.64 34.86
N ASP A 109 -17.44 -18.29 35.62
CA ASP A 109 -17.06 -19.34 36.58
C ASP A 109 -16.40 -20.53 35.89
N THR A 110 -16.97 -21.01 34.77
CA THR A 110 -16.38 -22.09 33.97
C THR A 110 -15.01 -21.70 33.43
N ILE A 111 -14.88 -20.48 32.87
CA ILE A 111 -13.59 -19.95 32.39
C ILE A 111 -12.57 -19.92 33.53
N THR A 112 -12.99 -19.42 34.69
CA THR A 112 -12.13 -19.32 35.88
C THR A 112 -11.70 -20.71 36.35
N ARG A 113 -12.61 -21.68 36.41
CA ARG A 113 -12.26 -23.08 36.76
C ARG A 113 -11.26 -23.67 35.77
N LEU A 114 -11.47 -23.49 34.47
CA LEU A 114 -10.52 -23.96 33.45
C LEU A 114 -9.15 -23.29 33.56
N ALA A 115 -9.10 -22.01 33.97
CA ALA A 115 -7.85 -21.32 34.26
C ALA A 115 -7.13 -21.91 35.48
N HIS A 116 -7.86 -22.28 36.55
CA HIS A 116 -7.30 -22.91 37.75
C HIS A 116 -6.84 -24.36 37.52
N VAL A 117 -7.40 -25.03 36.53
CA VAL A 117 -6.98 -26.38 36.13
C VAL A 117 -5.57 -26.40 35.55
N ARG A 118 -4.98 -25.23 35.22
CA ARG A 118 -3.53 -25.10 35.05
C ARG A 118 -2.84 -25.35 36.40
N ASP A 119 -2.52 -26.62 36.64
CA ASP A 119 -1.87 -27.19 37.81
C ASP A 119 -0.79 -26.29 38.41
N VAL A 120 -1.01 -25.87 39.65
CA VAL A 120 -0.09 -25.06 40.47
C VAL A 120 1.27 -25.75 40.63
N LYS A 121 1.33 -27.09 40.52
CA LYS A 121 2.56 -27.87 40.66
C LYS A 121 3.38 -27.96 39.36
N ASN A 122 2.77 -27.65 38.22
CA ASN A 122 3.43 -27.56 36.92
C ASN A 122 3.02 -26.23 36.27
N PRO A 123 3.68 -25.11 36.63
CA PRO A 123 3.54 -23.85 35.87
C PRO A 123 3.92 -24.02 34.39
N LEU A 124 4.57 -25.14 34.05
CA LEU A 124 4.90 -25.60 32.70
C LEU A 124 3.84 -26.50 32.06
N LEU A 125 2.64 -26.64 32.64
CA LEU A 125 1.57 -27.35 31.94
C LEU A 125 1.42 -26.70 30.57
N PRO A 126 1.56 -27.48 29.48
CA PRO A 126 1.53 -26.94 28.13
C PRO A 126 0.21 -26.20 27.96
N SER A 127 0.29 -25.04 27.31
CA SER A 127 -0.88 -24.27 26.92
C SER A 127 -1.99 -25.20 26.47
N LEU A 128 -3.24 -24.92 26.89
CA LEU A 128 -4.40 -25.74 26.55
C LEU A 128 -4.45 -26.04 25.04
N LEU A 129 -4.03 -25.05 24.25
CA LEU A 129 -3.91 -25.08 22.81
C LEU A 129 -2.45 -25.19 22.34
N SER A 130 -1.71 -26.20 22.83
CA SER A 130 -0.26 -26.35 22.55
C SER A 130 0.13 -26.55 21.09
N SER A 131 -0.84 -26.80 20.21
CA SER A 131 -0.62 -26.95 18.77
C SER A 131 -1.27 -25.83 17.96
N LEU A 132 -1.84 -24.81 18.61
CA LEU A 132 -2.42 -23.67 17.92
C LEU A 132 -1.30 -22.89 17.23
N LYS A 133 -1.38 -22.84 15.89
CA LYS A 133 -0.43 -22.15 15.00
C LYS A 133 -1.00 -20.85 14.48
N HIS A 134 -2.33 -20.76 14.33
CA HIS A 134 -2.99 -19.60 13.76
C HIS A 134 -4.16 -19.15 14.64
N LEU A 135 -4.08 -17.92 15.15
CA LEU A 135 -5.13 -17.27 15.93
C LEU A 135 -5.65 -16.04 15.19
N ARG A 136 -6.97 -15.96 15.02
CA ARG A 136 -7.65 -14.84 14.39
C ARG A 136 -8.71 -14.27 15.31
N LEU A 137 -8.65 -12.98 15.62
CA LEU A 137 -9.61 -12.26 16.44
C LEU A 137 -10.35 -11.26 15.55
N VAL A 138 -11.64 -11.47 15.29
CA VAL A 138 -12.44 -10.62 14.39
C VAL A 138 -13.67 -10.11 15.12
N ASP A 139 -13.76 -8.79 15.28
CA ASP A 139 -14.89 -8.09 15.93
C ASP A 139 -15.16 -8.66 17.33
N VAL A 140 -14.10 -8.92 18.09
CA VAL A 140 -14.17 -9.58 19.41
C VAL A 140 -14.26 -8.55 20.53
N ASP A 141 -15.28 -8.70 21.37
CA ASP A 141 -15.47 -8.01 22.65
C ASP A 141 -15.43 -9.03 23.81
N SER A 142 -16.34 -10.00 23.78
CA SER A 142 -16.62 -10.88 24.90
C SER A 142 -15.92 -12.23 24.83
N GLU A 143 -15.62 -12.74 23.63
CA GLU A 143 -14.74 -13.91 23.49
C GLU A 143 -13.28 -13.59 23.86
N LEU A 144 -12.93 -12.31 24.09
CA LEU A 144 -11.61 -11.94 24.64
C LEU A 144 -11.35 -12.55 26.02
N SER A 145 -12.40 -12.99 26.73
CA SER A 145 -12.24 -13.77 27.97
C SER A 145 -11.45 -15.07 27.78
N TYR A 146 -11.43 -15.65 26.57
CA TYR A 146 -10.69 -16.89 26.25
C TYR A 146 -9.26 -16.65 25.77
N ILE A 147 -8.85 -15.40 25.51
CA ILE A 147 -7.60 -15.09 24.81
C ILE A 147 -6.36 -15.64 25.54
N TRP A 148 -6.42 -15.72 26.87
CA TRP A 148 -5.35 -16.26 27.72
C TRP A 148 -5.14 -17.78 27.58
N PHE A 149 -6.13 -18.51 27.04
CA PHE A 149 -5.97 -19.91 26.66
C PHE A 149 -5.19 -20.10 25.36
N CYS A 150 -5.09 -19.04 24.56
CA CYS A 150 -4.43 -19.03 23.26
C CYS A 150 -2.94 -18.65 23.34
N LEU A 151 -2.42 -18.33 24.53
CA LEU A 151 -0.98 -18.16 24.74
C LEU A 151 -0.28 -19.51 24.55
N THR A 152 0.43 -19.68 23.44
CA THR A 152 1.13 -20.93 23.12
C THR A 152 2.42 -20.68 22.35
N PRO A 153 3.52 -21.40 22.65
CA PRO A 153 4.78 -21.25 21.92
C PRO A 153 4.72 -21.71 20.45
N SER A 154 3.66 -22.44 20.08
CA SER A 154 3.42 -22.90 18.71
C SER A 154 2.78 -21.86 17.80
N LEU A 155 2.37 -20.70 18.32
CA LEU A 155 1.64 -19.71 17.56
C LEU A 155 2.58 -19.02 16.56
N GLU A 156 2.26 -19.12 15.27
CA GLU A 156 3.06 -18.60 14.16
C GLU A 156 2.36 -17.41 13.48
N THR A 157 1.02 -17.38 13.51
CA THR A 157 0.21 -16.32 12.89
C THR A 157 -0.81 -15.76 13.87
N LEU A 158 -0.85 -14.43 13.97
CA LEU A 158 -1.87 -13.69 14.72
C LEU A 158 -2.52 -12.64 13.81
N GLU A 159 -3.85 -12.66 13.74
CA GLU A 159 -4.63 -11.65 13.04
C GLU A 159 -5.61 -10.97 14.01
N LEU A 160 -5.57 -9.64 14.07
CA LEU A 160 -6.44 -8.82 14.92
C LEU A 160 -7.25 -7.88 14.03
N SER A 161 -8.57 -7.97 14.03
CA SER A 161 -9.46 -7.12 13.24
C SER A 161 -10.69 -6.71 14.04
N GLY A 162 -11.12 -5.46 13.87
CA GLY A 162 -12.39 -4.95 14.42
C GLY A 162 -12.44 -4.83 15.94
N ILE A 163 -11.29 -4.78 16.62
CA ILE A 163 -11.29 -4.80 18.09
C ILE A 163 -11.83 -3.47 18.65
N PRO A 164 -12.87 -3.48 19.50
CA PRO A 164 -13.44 -2.28 20.09
C PRO A 164 -12.41 -1.48 20.91
N GLN A 165 -12.55 -0.15 20.89
CA GLN A 165 -11.63 0.74 21.62
C GLN A 165 -11.57 0.44 23.13
N ALA A 166 -12.69 0.01 23.72
CA ALA A 166 -12.79 -0.37 25.13
C ALA A 166 -11.90 -1.57 25.52
N ARG A 167 -11.43 -2.35 24.54
CA ARG A 167 -10.65 -3.58 24.74
C ARG A 167 -9.18 -3.46 24.38
N GLN A 168 -8.74 -2.28 23.93
CA GLN A 168 -7.36 -2.08 23.47
C GLN A 168 -6.32 -2.33 24.56
N THR A 169 -6.61 -1.99 25.81
CA THR A 169 -5.73 -2.32 26.95
C THR A 169 -5.58 -3.84 27.11
N THR A 170 -6.66 -4.62 26.92
CA THR A 170 -6.60 -6.08 27.01
C THR A 170 -5.73 -6.66 25.90
N ILE A 171 -5.87 -6.16 24.66
CA ILE A 171 -5.02 -6.58 23.54
C ILE A 171 -3.56 -6.19 23.76
N ALA A 172 -3.27 -4.99 24.25
CA ALA A 172 -1.90 -4.57 24.54
C ALA A 172 -1.26 -5.49 25.59
N THR A 173 -1.97 -5.82 26.67
CA THR A 173 -1.49 -6.79 27.67
C THR A 173 -1.29 -8.18 27.05
N PHE A 174 -2.22 -8.64 26.23
CA PHE A 174 -2.12 -9.93 25.57
C PHE A 174 -0.90 -10.02 24.64
N LEU A 175 -0.64 -8.99 23.82
CA LEU A 175 0.55 -8.94 22.97
C LEU A 175 1.84 -8.94 23.81
N ASN A 176 1.85 -8.28 24.96
CA ASN A 176 3.02 -8.26 25.84
C ASN A 176 3.28 -9.63 26.48
N GLU A 177 2.23 -10.35 26.89
CA GLU A 177 2.35 -11.74 27.36
C GLU A 177 2.71 -12.73 26.22
N LEU A 178 2.28 -12.44 24.99
CA LEU A 178 2.69 -13.22 23.83
C LEU A 178 4.19 -13.11 23.55
N LEU A 179 4.84 -11.96 23.79
CA LEU A 179 6.28 -11.81 23.59
C LEU A 179 7.10 -12.82 24.41
N SER A 180 6.69 -13.09 25.65
CA SER A 180 7.37 -14.06 26.52
C SER A 180 6.99 -15.50 26.18
N SER A 181 5.76 -15.72 25.72
CA SER A 181 5.21 -17.07 25.51
C SER A 181 5.42 -17.62 24.10
N THR A 182 5.58 -16.73 23.11
CA THR A 182 5.52 -17.03 21.67
C THR A 182 6.66 -16.34 20.92
N PRO A 183 7.91 -16.78 21.13
CA PRO A 183 9.04 -16.19 20.41
C PRO A 183 8.95 -16.43 18.89
N ARG A 184 8.23 -17.45 18.44
CA ARG A 184 8.17 -17.87 17.02
C ARG A 184 7.10 -17.18 16.17
N LEU A 185 6.47 -16.13 16.68
CA LEU A 185 5.43 -15.42 15.92
C LEU A 185 6.05 -14.80 14.65
N ALA A 186 5.66 -15.34 13.49
CA ALA A 186 6.24 -14.97 12.20
C ALA A 186 5.34 -14.04 11.38
N HIS A 187 4.02 -14.13 11.58
CA HIS A 187 3.03 -13.36 10.82
C HIS A 187 2.10 -12.61 11.77
N LEU A 188 2.03 -11.29 11.61
CA LEU A 188 1.17 -10.43 12.41
C LEU A 188 0.37 -9.49 11.52
N THR A 189 -0.95 -9.59 11.59
CA THR A 189 -1.87 -8.66 10.93
C THR A 189 -2.67 -7.89 11.97
N LEU A 190 -2.66 -6.58 11.83
CA LEU A 190 -3.28 -5.62 12.73
C LEU A 190 -4.29 -4.77 11.95
N GLY A 191 -5.56 -4.77 12.37
CA GLY A 191 -6.66 -3.97 11.82
C GLY A 191 -7.54 -4.69 10.78
N PRO A 192 -8.60 -4.04 10.27
CA PRO A 192 -9.05 -2.66 10.56
C PRO A 192 -9.45 -2.43 12.02
N GLY A 193 -9.23 -1.23 12.56
CA GLY A 193 -9.66 -0.87 13.93
C GLY A 193 -8.68 0.07 14.63
N ARG A 194 -9.05 0.66 15.77
CA ARG A 194 -8.18 1.62 16.47
C ARG A 194 -7.33 0.94 17.53
N LEU A 195 -6.11 0.54 17.17
CA LEU A 195 -5.14 0.02 18.13
C LEU A 195 -4.53 1.13 18.97
N SER A 196 -4.29 0.82 20.25
CA SER A 196 -3.54 1.73 21.11
C SER A 196 -2.08 1.83 20.66
N PRO A 197 -1.42 2.97 20.90
CA PRO A 197 0.02 3.11 20.64
C PRO A 197 0.85 2.03 21.36
N SER A 198 0.43 1.62 22.56
CA SER A 198 1.10 0.53 23.30
C SER A 198 1.02 -0.83 22.60
N ALA A 199 -0.13 -1.16 22.00
CA ALA A 199 -0.30 -2.41 21.25
C ALA A 199 0.59 -2.40 19.99
N LEU A 200 0.60 -1.29 19.24
CA LEU A 200 1.48 -1.10 18.09
C LEU A 200 2.96 -1.20 18.48
N GLN A 201 3.41 -0.49 19.52
CA GLN A 201 4.81 -0.57 19.96
C GLN A 201 5.19 -1.96 20.47
N THR A 202 4.25 -2.74 21.00
CA THR A 202 4.51 -4.13 21.40
C THR A 202 4.68 -5.04 20.18
N SER A 203 3.98 -4.76 19.07
CA SER A 203 4.03 -5.55 17.84
C SER A 203 5.39 -5.56 17.15
N VAL A 204 6.23 -4.54 17.36
CA VAL A 204 7.57 -4.44 16.78
C VAL A 204 8.66 -5.06 17.65
N ARG A 205 8.28 -5.74 18.74
CA ARG A 205 9.22 -6.44 19.64
C ARG A 205 9.34 -7.93 19.33
N PHE A 206 8.59 -8.45 18.36
CA PHE A 206 8.68 -9.84 17.92
C PHE A 206 9.89 -9.99 16.97
N GLU A 207 11.03 -10.47 17.48
CA GLU A 207 12.29 -10.53 16.73
C GLU A 207 12.24 -11.44 15.49
N HIS A 208 11.40 -12.48 15.52
CA HIS A 208 11.24 -13.44 14.43
C HIS A 208 10.11 -13.09 13.45
N LEU A 209 9.60 -11.85 13.52
CA LEU A 209 8.51 -11.41 12.67
C LEU A 209 9.00 -11.26 11.22
N ARG A 210 8.35 -12.00 10.30
CA ARG A 210 8.65 -12.02 8.86
C ARG A 210 7.65 -11.21 8.06
N GLU A 211 6.40 -11.18 8.50
CA GLU A 211 5.34 -10.42 7.87
C GLU A 211 4.61 -9.56 8.91
N LEU A 212 4.63 -8.25 8.69
CA LEU A 212 3.85 -7.29 9.45
C LEU A 212 2.89 -6.57 8.53
N ARG A 213 1.59 -6.72 8.80
CA ARG A 213 0.53 -6.02 8.08
C ARG A 213 -0.25 -5.13 9.03
N ILE A 214 -0.43 -3.88 8.66
CA ILE A 214 -1.15 -2.87 9.45
C ILE A 214 -2.21 -2.28 8.54
N THR A 215 -3.46 -2.70 8.69
CA THR A 215 -4.57 -2.27 7.85
C THR A 215 -5.47 -1.34 8.63
N ASP A 216 -5.40 -0.03 8.40
CA ASP A 216 -6.26 0.96 9.05
C ASP A 216 -6.32 0.82 10.58
N ALA A 217 -5.18 0.46 11.17
CA ALA A 217 -5.10 -0.05 12.52
C ALA A 217 -4.74 1.02 13.56
N ALA A 218 -4.26 2.18 13.13
CA ALA A 218 -3.58 3.14 14.00
C ALA A 218 -4.29 4.50 13.98
N ASP A 219 -4.71 4.98 15.15
CA ASP A 219 -5.19 6.37 15.28
C ASP A 219 -4.04 7.38 15.05
N ALA A 220 -2.85 7.01 15.51
CA ALA A 220 -1.64 7.77 15.35
C ALA A 220 -0.44 6.86 15.09
N LEU A 221 0.42 7.28 14.17
CA LEU A 221 1.71 6.69 13.88
C LEU A 221 2.78 7.78 14.08
N ASP A 222 3.95 7.37 14.52
CA ASP A 222 5.12 8.24 14.63
C ASP A 222 6.32 7.60 13.94
N PHE A 223 7.34 8.41 13.71
CA PHE A 223 8.58 7.94 13.09
C PHE A 223 9.30 6.88 13.94
N ALA A 224 9.22 6.98 15.27
CA ALA A 224 9.86 6.02 16.17
C ALA A 224 9.32 4.59 15.99
N PHE A 225 8.00 4.46 15.77
CA PHE A 225 7.39 3.20 15.39
C PHE A 225 7.97 2.66 14.08
N LEU A 226 8.05 3.47 13.02
CA LEU A 226 8.59 3.04 11.73
C LEU A 226 10.05 2.61 11.84
N GLN A 227 10.85 3.33 12.64
CA GLN A 227 12.24 2.97 12.92
C GLN A 227 12.32 1.61 13.66
N ALA A 228 11.41 1.35 14.60
CA ALA A 228 11.35 0.07 15.29
C ALA A 228 10.93 -1.07 14.33
N VAL A 229 10.01 -0.82 13.39
CA VAL A 229 9.69 -1.79 12.32
C VAL A 229 10.93 -2.06 11.45
N ALA A 230 11.66 -1.02 11.06
CA ALA A 230 12.88 -1.13 10.25
C ALA A 230 13.99 -1.92 10.96
N ALA A 231 14.02 -1.91 12.29
CA ALA A 231 14.98 -2.67 13.08
C ALA A 231 14.69 -4.18 13.15
N LEU A 232 13.54 -4.66 12.63
CA LEU A 232 13.17 -6.06 12.70
C LEU A 232 14.08 -6.93 11.79
N PRO A 233 14.82 -7.91 12.34
CA PRO A 233 15.89 -8.59 11.61
C PRO A 233 15.40 -9.59 10.56
N GLU A 234 14.20 -10.16 10.74
CA GLU A 234 13.62 -11.16 9.85
C GLU A 234 12.51 -10.61 8.94
N LEU A 235 12.17 -9.32 9.02
CA LEU A 235 11.03 -8.75 8.32
C LEU A 235 11.26 -8.75 6.81
N ALA A 236 10.50 -9.58 6.09
CA ALA A 236 10.54 -9.73 4.65
C ALA A 236 9.39 -8.99 3.95
N LEU A 237 8.22 -8.91 4.60
CA LEU A 237 7.05 -8.21 4.09
C LEU A 237 6.57 -7.18 5.10
N PHE A 238 6.49 -5.93 4.66
CA PHE A 238 5.85 -4.85 5.40
C PHE A 238 4.74 -4.22 4.56
N ASP A 239 3.51 -4.31 5.06
CA ASP A 239 2.32 -3.76 4.43
C ASP A 239 1.62 -2.81 5.41
N ILE A 240 1.53 -1.53 5.04
CA ILE A 240 0.93 -0.49 5.88
C ILE A 240 -0.12 0.30 5.12
N ASP A 241 -1.37 0.15 5.55
CA ASP A 241 -2.49 1.02 5.21
C ASP A 241 -2.72 2.02 6.36
N ALA A 242 -2.19 3.20 6.17
CA ALA A 242 -2.29 4.35 7.06
C ALA A 242 -3.19 5.44 6.46
N ARG A 243 -4.22 5.06 5.69
CA ARG A 243 -5.22 5.99 5.12
C ARG A 243 -5.88 6.89 6.16
N THR A 244 -6.19 6.36 7.33
CA THR A 244 -6.89 7.12 8.37
C THR A 244 -5.99 7.60 9.51
N ALA A 245 -4.76 7.10 9.59
CA ALA A 245 -3.84 7.40 10.66
C ALA A 245 -3.35 8.86 10.63
N LYS A 246 -3.20 9.46 11.81
CA LYS A 246 -2.45 10.71 11.96
C LYS A 246 -0.97 10.38 12.08
N TYR A 247 -0.14 10.96 11.23
CA TYR A 247 1.29 10.70 11.26
C TYR A 247 2.07 11.88 11.84
N THR A 248 2.98 11.59 12.75
CA THR A 248 3.96 12.55 13.27
C THR A 248 5.30 12.30 12.56
N PRO A 249 5.69 13.18 11.61
CA PRO A 249 6.88 12.96 10.81
C PRO A 249 8.16 13.09 11.65
N TYR A 250 9.25 12.52 11.14
CA TYR A 250 10.58 12.73 11.68
C TYR A 250 10.84 14.22 11.83
N THR A 251 11.34 14.63 12.98
CA THR A 251 11.82 15.99 13.20
C THR A 251 13.27 15.83 13.64
N PRO A 252 14.26 16.22 12.82
CA PRO A 252 15.64 16.18 13.25
C PRO A 252 15.72 17.01 14.54
N LEU A 253 16.29 16.41 15.59
CA LEU A 253 16.66 17.16 16.79
C LEU A 253 17.50 18.32 16.28
N ALA A 254 16.92 19.53 16.28
CA ALA A 254 17.62 20.73 15.88
C ALA A 254 18.85 20.74 16.76
N GLY A 255 20.00 20.37 16.16
CA GLY A 255 21.24 20.18 16.88
C GLY A 255 21.33 21.39 17.77
N VAL A 256 21.32 21.15 19.08
CA VAL A 256 21.49 22.22 20.05
C VAL A 256 22.84 22.74 19.66
N ALA A 257 22.85 23.79 18.83
CA ALA A 257 24.00 24.58 18.55
C ALA A 257 24.28 25.16 19.92
N THR A 258 25.04 24.41 20.70
CA THR A 258 25.87 24.93 21.76
C THR A 258 26.69 25.96 21.02
N MET A 259 26.12 27.17 20.95
CA MET A 259 26.91 28.36 20.80
C MET A 259 27.84 28.28 21.99
N ASP A 260 29.02 27.69 21.75
CA ASP A 260 30.19 27.84 22.57
C ASP A 260 30.44 29.34 22.61
N GLY A 261 29.78 29.97 23.58
CA GLY A 261 30.10 31.28 24.06
C GLY A 261 31.47 31.16 24.69
N HIS A 262 32.50 31.27 23.85
CA HIS A 262 33.73 31.91 24.25
C HIS A 262 33.39 33.20 25.00
N ASP A 263 34.05 33.38 26.14
CA ASP A 263 34.08 34.56 27.02
C ASP A 263 33.16 34.51 28.27
N ALA A 264 33.29 33.46 29.07
CA ALA A 264 33.12 33.59 30.52
C ALA A 264 34.51 33.84 31.17
N PRO A 265 34.73 34.99 31.84
CA PRO A 265 36.03 35.30 32.46
C PRO A 265 36.28 34.42 33.69
N ALA A 266 37.54 33.97 33.79
CA ALA A 266 38.07 33.13 34.85
C ALA A 266 37.68 33.60 36.26
N GLN A 267 36.96 32.74 37.00
CA GLN A 267 36.97 32.74 38.45
C GLN A 267 37.46 31.39 38.95
N ASN A 268 38.60 31.45 39.63
CA ASN A 268 39.29 30.34 40.26
C ASN A 268 38.40 29.67 41.32
N ALA A 269 38.06 28.41 41.13
CA ALA A 269 37.55 27.53 42.17
C ALA A 269 38.26 26.16 42.06
N PRO A 270 38.73 25.57 43.18
CA PRO A 270 39.54 24.36 43.16
C PRO A 270 38.69 23.09 42.98
N GLU A 271 39.08 22.35 41.94
CA GLU A 271 39.25 20.88 41.87
C GLU A 271 38.65 20.04 43.02
N ASP A 272 37.57 19.30 42.74
CA ASP A 272 37.52 17.84 42.94
C ASP A 272 36.15 17.28 42.49
N THR A 273 35.99 16.96 41.22
CA THR A 273 34.96 15.99 40.80
C THR A 273 35.33 15.37 39.45
N THR A 274 35.90 14.18 39.51
CA THR A 274 36.16 13.28 38.38
C THR A 274 34.85 12.79 37.76
N HIS A 275 34.18 13.64 36.98
CA HIS A 275 33.13 13.19 36.06
C HIS A 275 33.78 12.82 34.72
N ILE A 276 34.02 11.51 34.55
CA ILE A 276 34.34 10.90 33.26
C ILE A 276 33.11 11.09 32.36
N SER A 277 33.08 12.20 31.63
CA SER A 277 32.14 12.40 30.55
C SER A 277 32.65 11.61 29.35
N THR A 278 32.22 10.35 29.24
CA THR A 278 32.40 9.55 28.03
C THR A 278 31.49 10.14 26.95
N GLY A 279 32.01 11.13 26.23
CA GLY A 279 31.47 11.60 24.95
C GLY A 279 31.60 10.50 23.92
N VAL A 280 30.69 9.53 23.98
CA VAL A 280 30.43 8.62 22.88
C VAL A 280 29.40 9.33 22.02
N GLU A 281 29.87 10.06 21.02
CA GLU A 281 29.06 10.35 19.84
C GLU A 281 28.66 9.00 19.28
N ALA A 282 27.49 8.52 19.72
CA ALA A 282 26.89 7.32 19.18
C ALA A 282 26.56 7.67 17.72
N GLU A 283 27.49 7.34 16.81
CA GLU A 283 27.22 7.18 15.40
C GLU A 283 25.93 6.37 15.34
N SER A 284 24.84 7.07 15.04
CA SER A 284 23.51 6.50 15.00
C SER A 284 23.51 5.67 13.74
N ALA A 285 24.03 4.43 13.84
CA ALA A 285 24.05 3.47 12.76
C ALA A 285 22.64 3.48 12.14
N SER A 286 22.56 3.83 10.85
CA SER A 286 21.30 3.99 10.18
C SER A 286 20.52 2.69 10.27
N VAL A 287 19.45 2.71 11.05
CA VAL A 287 18.56 1.56 11.21
C VAL A 287 17.83 1.39 9.89
N THR A 288 18.17 0.35 9.16
CA THR A 288 17.59 0.01 7.86
C THR A 288 17.01 -1.40 7.89
N PHE A 289 16.05 -1.69 7.03
CA PHE A 289 15.45 -3.02 6.98
C PHE A 289 16.43 -4.06 6.41
N PRO A 290 16.88 -5.05 7.17
CA PRO A 290 17.96 -5.93 6.70
C PRO A 290 17.51 -6.97 5.67
N ARG A 291 16.21 -7.31 5.60
CA ARG A 291 15.68 -8.41 4.79
C ARG A 291 14.38 -8.10 4.05
N LEU A 292 13.99 -6.83 3.96
CA LEU A 292 12.71 -6.45 3.37
C LEU A 292 12.72 -6.69 1.85
N THR A 293 11.88 -7.60 1.37
CA THR A 293 11.70 -7.89 -0.07
C THR A 293 10.45 -7.22 -0.64
N THR A 294 9.43 -7.02 0.20
CA THR A 294 8.13 -6.49 -0.22
C THR A 294 7.69 -5.36 0.68
N LEU A 295 7.49 -4.18 0.09
CA LEU A 295 6.97 -2.99 0.76
C LEU A 295 5.66 -2.55 0.11
N THR A 296 4.58 -2.49 0.90
CA THR A 296 3.31 -1.88 0.49
C THR A 296 2.98 -0.72 1.42
N VAL A 297 2.77 0.47 0.86
CA VAL A 297 2.45 1.68 1.61
C VAL A 297 1.24 2.35 1.00
N ILE A 298 0.16 2.43 1.77
CA ILE A 298 -1.04 3.19 1.43
C ILE A 298 -1.19 4.28 2.48
N SER A 299 -0.69 5.49 2.19
CA SER A 299 -0.66 6.57 3.16
C SER A 299 -0.51 7.95 2.51
N THR A 300 -0.45 8.98 3.35
CA THR A 300 -0.03 10.32 2.96
C THR A 300 1.45 10.34 2.57
N ILE A 301 1.87 11.40 1.87
CA ILE A 301 3.28 11.58 1.51
C ILE A 301 4.21 11.62 2.71
N LEU A 302 3.70 11.99 3.91
CA LEU A 302 4.56 12.13 5.08
C LEU A 302 5.18 10.78 5.50
N VAL A 303 4.36 9.73 5.57
CA VAL A 303 4.80 8.38 5.92
C VAL A 303 5.70 7.80 4.85
N MET A 304 5.32 7.97 3.58
CA MET A 304 6.07 7.45 2.44
C MET A 304 7.48 8.05 2.38
N HIS A 305 7.60 9.36 2.54
CA HIS A 305 8.89 10.04 2.51
C HIS A 305 9.80 9.54 3.64
N ASP A 306 9.32 9.46 4.89
CA ASP A 306 10.15 9.00 6.00
C ASP A 306 10.55 7.52 5.87
N LEU A 307 9.64 6.65 5.40
CA LEU A 307 9.97 5.25 5.12
C LEU A 307 11.06 5.15 4.06
N VAL A 308 10.90 5.89 2.96
CA VAL A 308 11.75 5.77 1.78
C VAL A 308 13.10 6.43 1.97
N HIS A 309 13.11 7.69 2.44
CA HIS A 309 14.33 8.47 2.53
C HIS A 309 15.13 8.21 3.82
N CYS A 310 14.51 7.69 4.88
CA CYS A 310 15.21 7.50 6.16
C CYS A 310 15.46 6.04 6.52
N LEU A 311 14.63 5.10 6.05
CA LEU A 311 14.64 3.72 6.57
C LEU A 311 14.83 2.65 5.50
N LEU A 312 14.55 2.95 4.23
CA LEU A 312 14.51 1.95 3.17
C LEU A 312 15.90 1.37 2.90
N PRO A 313 16.04 0.03 2.85
CA PRO A 313 17.30 -0.60 2.54
C PRO A 313 17.49 -0.73 1.03
N HIS A 314 18.67 -1.18 0.65
CA HIS A 314 18.90 -1.76 -0.67
C HIS A 314 18.21 -3.13 -0.80
N GLY A 315 17.73 -3.45 -2.00
CA GLY A 315 17.26 -4.81 -2.34
C GLY A 315 15.76 -5.08 -2.18
N VAL A 316 14.92 -4.06 -2.01
CA VAL A 316 13.45 -4.25 -2.04
C VAL A 316 13.00 -4.59 -3.47
N GLU A 317 12.53 -5.83 -3.67
CA GLU A 317 12.13 -6.36 -4.98
C GLU A 317 10.74 -5.88 -5.41
N ASN A 318 9.80 -5.80 -4.47
CA ASN A 318 8.40 -5.49 -4.74
C ASN A 318 7.98 -4.23 -3.97
N VAL A 319 7.58 -3.18 -4.69
CA VAL A 319 7.15 -1.92 -4.11
C VAL A 319 5.75 -1.57 -4.59
N SER A 320 4.86 -1.28 -3.64
CA SER A 320 3.50 -0.81 -3.90
C SER A 320 3.26 0.47 -3.13
N LEU A 321 3.06 1.59 -3.83
CA LEU A 321 2.77 2.89 -3.25
C LEU A 321 1.40 3.36 -3.69
N THR A 322 0.52 3.64 -2.74
CA THR A 322 -0.77 4.27 -3.00
C THR A 322 -0.83 5.61 -2.25
N LEU A 323 -0.68 6.71 -2.98
CA LEU A 323 -0.74 8.05 -2.40
C LEU A 323 -2.18 8.37 -2.01
N VAL A 324 -2.39 8.60 -0.73
CA VAL A 324 -3.69 9.00 -0.16
C VAL A 324 -3.69 10.51 -0.04
N LEU A 325 -4.47 11.15 -0.89
CA LEU A 325 -4.64 12.59 -0.83
C LEU A 325 -5.63 12.92 0.28
N GLY A 326 -5.13 13.56 1.33
CA GLY A 326 -5.87 13.95 2.52
C GLY A 326 -6.06 15.46 2.64
N GLU A 327 -6.52 15.88 3.81
CA GLU A 327 -6.58 17.29 4.20
C GLU A 327 -5.17 17.94 4.14
N VAL A 328 -5.12 19.27 4.11
CA VAL A 328 -3.88 20.06 4.07
C VAL A 328 -2.87 19.55 5.09
N LEU A 329 -1.77 18.97 4.59
CA LEU A 329 -0.73 18.38 5.44
C LEU A 329 0.16 19.46 6.06
N PRO A 330 0.52 19.35 7.35
CA PRO A 330 1.55 20.20 7.95
C PRO A 330 2.90 19.83 7.36
N ILE A 331 3.42 20.66 6.46
CA ILE A 331 4.73 20.46 5.84
C ILE A 331 5.84 20.65 6.89
N PRO A 332 6.70 19.65 7.14
CA PRO A 332 7.84 19.83 8.03
C PRO A 332 8.80 20.88 7.48
N THR A 333 9.30 21.77 8.34
CA THR A 333 10.14 22.90 7.91
C THR A 333 11.48 22.50 7.29
N HIS A 334 11.97 21.28 7.61
CA HIS A 334 13.21 20.74 7.07
C HIS A 334 13.00 20.02 5.72
N TRP A 335 11.76 19.84 5.27
CA TRP A 335 11.43 19.33 3.93
C TRP A 335 11.39 20.44 2.90
N ASN A 336 12.00 21.58 3.20
CA ASN A 336 12.37 22.52 2.18
C ASN A 336 13.45 21.85 1.32
N LEU A 337 12.97 21.06 0.36
CA LEU A 337 13.63 20.93 -0.92
C LEU A 337 13.76 22.36 -1.40
N SER A 338 14.88 22.99 -1.10
CA SER A 338 15.41 24.03 -1.96
C SER A 338 15.36 23.38 -3.33
N LEU A 339 14.35 23.72 -4.13
CA LEU A 339 14.35 23.41 -5.55
C LEU A 339 15.53 24.21 -6.09
N THR A 340 16.75 23.69 -5.86
CA THR A 340 17.91 24.06 -6.62
C THR A 340 17.54 23.56 -7.98
N SER A 341 16.93 24.44 -8.78
CA SER A 341 16.69 24.22 -10.18
C SER A 341 18.03 23.81 -10.77
N SER A 342 18.25 22.52 -10.94
CA SER A 342 19.24 22.04 -11.89
C SER A 342 18.74 22.60 -13.21
N SER A 343 19.38 23.66 -13.67
CA SER A 343 19.08 24.34 -14.91
C SER A 343 19.41 23.40 -16.07
N GLU A 344 18.58 22.40 -16.31
CA GLU A 344 18.44 21.83 -17.65
C GLU A 344 17.70 22.89 -18.47
N SER A 345 18.45 23.66 -19.24
CA SER A 345 17.90 24.62 -20.19
C SER A 345 17.09 23.85 -21.25
N VAL A 346 15.79 23.75 -21.03
CA VAL A 346 14.85 23.38 -22.09
C VAL A 346 14.81 24.55 -23.05
N VAL A 347 15.56 24.44 -24.15
CA VAL A 347 15.45 25.36 -25.29
C VAL A 347 14.07 25.12 -25.91
N GLU A 348 13.11 25.99 -25.59
CA GLU A 348 11.84 26.08 -26.31
C GLU A 348 12.15 26.48 -27.77
N ALA A 349 12.17 25.50 -28.67
CA ALA A 349 12.16 25.74 -30.11
C ALA A 349 10.76 26.25 -30.52
N GLY A 350 10.57 27.57 -30.47
CA GLY A 350 9.39 28.23 -30.99
C GLY A 350 9.28 28.06 -32.51
N LEU A 351 8.45 27.12 -32.95
CA LEU A 351 7.95 27.04 -34.33
C LEU A 351 6.94 28.17 -34.56
N ALA A 352 7.43 29.33 -35.01
CA ALA A 352 6.59 30.42 -35.50
C ALA A 352 6.14 30.12 -36.95
N SER A 353 4.94 29.56 -37.10
CA SER A 353 4.21 29.52 -38.36
C SER A 353 3.71 30.93 -38.74
N LYS A 354 4.50 31.64 -39.56
CA LYS A 354 4.07 32.88 -40.24
C LYS A 354 3.21 32.53 -41.46
N SER A 355 1.91 32.81 -41.37
CA SER A 355 1.03 32.95 -42.52
C SER A 355 1.30 34.29 -43.21
N VAL A 356 1.72 34.27 -44.48
CA VAL A 356 1.70 35.46 -45.36
C VAL A 356 1.04 35.08 -46.68
N LEU A 357 -0.15 35.64 -46.89
CA LEU A 357 -0.79 35.82 -48.20
C LEU A 357 -0.12 37.01 -48.90
N GLY A 358 0.26 36.83 -50.17
CA GLY A 358 0.75 37.93 -51.01
C GLY A 358 1.38 37.40 -52.30
N GLY A 359 0.69 37.59 -53.42
CA GLY A 359 1.02 36.99 -54.71
C GLY A 359 2.01 37.74 -55.59
N LYS A 360 2.32 37.03 -56.70
CA LYS A 360 2.65 37.46 -58.06
C LYS A 360 4.11 37.72 -58.47
N ASP A 361 4.43 36.94 -59.51
CA ASP A 361 5.12 37.25 -60.77
C ASP A 361 6.65 37.12 -60.89
N ASN A 362 6.99 36.18 -61.79
CA ASN A 362 8.05 36.19 -62.81
C ASN A 362 9.53 36.27 -62.39
N ALA A 363 10.26 35.18 -62.67
CA ALA A 363 11.23 35.06 -63.77
C ALA A 363 12.48 34.21 -63.40
N MET A 364 12.70 33.18 -64.22
CA MET A 364 13.97 32.64 -64.74
C MET A 364 15.17 32.38 -63.80
N PRO A 365 15.76 31.16 -63.82
CA PRO A 365 17.12 30.95 -63.34
C PRO A 365 18.08 30.55 -64.47
N GLU A 366 19.23 31.19 -64.50
CA GLU A 366 20.46 30.73 -65.17
C GLU A 366 21.66 31.05 -64.24
N PRO A 367 22.84 30.41 -64.41
CA PRO A 367 23.32 29.48 -63.39
C PRO A 367 24.79 29.71 -62.96
N LEU A 368 25.23 28.92 -61.96
CA LEU A 368 26.61 28.55 -61.61
C LEU A 368 27.58 29.65 -61.13
N GLU A 369 28.14 29.48 -59.92
CA GLU A 369 29.58 29.21 -59.68
C GLU A 369 29.96 29.18 -58.16
N PRO A 370 31.14 28.62 -57.76
CA PRO A 370 31.33 27.71 -56.62
C PRO A 370 31.95 28.37 -55.35
N PRO A 371 32.18 27.64 -54.24
CA PRO A 371 32.54 28.22 -52.96
C PRO A 371 34.05 28.49 -52.85
N SER A 372 34.40 29.66 -52.31
CA SER A 372 35.75 29.98 -51.85
C SER A 372 35.83 29.83 -50.33
N ALA A 373 36.91 29.18 -49.90
CA ALA A 373 37.29 28.97 -48.52
C ALA A 373 37.62 30.28 -47.80
N GLY A 374 37.33 30.34 -46.49
CA GLY A 374 37.74 31.45 -45.63
C GLY A 374 37.35 31.26 -44.17
N VAL A 375 38.17 30.54 -43.42
CA VAL A 375 38.33 30.64 -41.95
C VAL A 375 39.10 31.95 -41.69
N PRO A 376 38.76 32.81 -40.69
CA PRO A 376 39.23 32.59 -39.32
C PRO A 376 38.36 33.09 -38.15
N SER A 377 38.33 32.24 -37.12
CA SER A 377 38.72 32.50 -35.73
C SER A 377 38.32 33.80 -35.02
N ALA A 378 37.69 33.56 -33.85
CA ALA A 378 37.72 34.32 -32.60
C ALA A 378 36.93 35.63 -32.54
N LEU A 379 35.93 35.65 -31.67
CA LEU A 379 35.87 36.59 -30.53
C LEU A 379 34.84 36.07 -29.52
N ALA A 380 35.32 35.82 -28.30
CA ALA A 380 34.51 35.54 -27.13
C ALA A 380 33.72 36.81 -26.76
N ALA A 381 32.40 36.69 -26.66
CA ALA A 381 31.55 37.66 -26.01
C ALA A 381 31.05 37.03 -24.71
N GLU A 382 31.45 37.61 -23.58
CA GLU A 382 30.82 37.39 -22.28
C GLU A 382 29.39 37.93 -22.37
N GLU A 383 28.40 37.04 -22.33
CA GLU A 383 27.02 37.42 -22.08
C GLU A 383 26.81 37.53 -20.56
N VAL A 384 26.66 38.77 -20.11
CA VAL A 384 26.08 39.11 -18.81
C VAL A 384 24.60 38.72 -18.86
N VAL A 385 24.26 37.58 -18.26
CA VAL A 385 22.85 37.18 -18.08
C VAL A 385 22.31 37.90 -16.84
N ASP A 386 21.37 38.80 -17.11
CA ASP A 386 20.54 39.50 -16.13
C ASP A 386 19.69 38.48 -15.34
N GLY A 387 20.07 38.25 -14.09
CA GLY A 387 19.41 37.33 -13.15
C GLY A 387 18.21 37.95 -12.43
N SER A 388 17.46 38.84 -13.07
CA SER A 388 16.22 39.38 -12.51
C SER A 388 15.01 38.80 -13.25
N LEU A 389 14.03 38.31 -12.46
CA LEU A 389 12.78 37.64 -12.85
C LEU A 389 12.80 36.10 -12.80
N LEU A 390 12.98 35.56 -11.58
CA LEU A 390 12.31 34.31 -11.20
C LEU A 390 11.22 34.64 -10.17
N PRO A 391 10.02 34.04 -10.27
CA PRO A 391 8.99 34.21 -9.26
C PRO A 391 9.42 33.46 -7.98
N GLU A 392 9.86 34.20 -6.96
CA GLU A 392 9.92 33.68 -5.60
C GLU A 392 8.52 33.23 -5.18
N VAL A 393 8.33 31.93 -4.98
CA VAL A 393 7.14 31.39 -4.32
C VAL A 393 7.24 31.78 -2.84
N PRO A 394 6.34 32.62 -2.30
CA PRO A 394 6.47 33.07 -0.92
C PRO A 394 6.16 31.92 0.05
N TYR A 395 7.18 31.52 0.81
CA TYR A 395 7.08 30.50 1.86
C TYR A 395 6.26 31.04 3.04
N HIS A 396 5.02 30.58 3.16
CA HIS A 396 4.27 30.72 4.40
C HIS A 396 4.48 29.47 5.25
N THR A 397 5.33 29.57 6.29
CA THR A 397 5.17 28.67 7.45
C THR A 397 3.71 28.76 7.88
N PHE A 398 2.97 27.64 7.87
CA PHE A 398 1.59 27.52 8.33
C PHE A 398 1.48 27.75 9.86
N LYS A 399 2.00 28.85 10.38
CA LYS A 399 1.65 29.36 11.70
C LYS A 399 0.20 29.81 11.61
N LYS A 400 -0.72 28.99 12.14
CA LYS A 400 -2.15 29.24 12.37
C LYS A 400 -2.69 30.46 11.61
N LEU A 401 -3.51 30.21 10.57
CA LEU A 401 -4.40 31.15 9.88
C LEU A 401 -5.40 31.91 10.81
N GLY A 402 -5.15 31.99 12.11
CA GLY A 402 -5.92 32.70 13.12
C GLY A 402 -5.62 34.20 13.23
N ARG A 403 -4.88 34.82 12.29
CA ARG A 403 -4.88 36.29 12.20
C ARG A 403 -6.25 36.72 11.66
N ARG A 404 -7.11 37.22 12.56
CA ARG A 404 -8.34 37.95 12.17
C ARG A 404 -7.93 39.05 11.20
N VAL A 405 -8.34 38.92 9.94
CA VAL A 405 -8.32 40.04 9.01
C VAL A 405 -9.40 40.99 9.49
N THR A 406 -9.02 41.97 10.30
CA THR A 406 -9.93 43.08 10.63
C THR A 406 -10.05 43.92 9.37
N CYS A 407 -11.16 43.79 8.65
CA CYS A 407 -11.47 44.67 7.53
C CYS A 407 -11.58 46.09 8.17
N LYS A 408 -10.61 46.99 7.89
CA LYS A 408 -10.56 48.35 8.45
C LYS A 408 -11.73 49.15 7.87
N GLY A 409 -12.83 49.16 8.61
CA GLY A 409 -13.96 50.04 8.41
C GLY A 409 -14.52 50.34 9.79
N ASP A 410 -14.24 51.54 10.28
CA ASP A 410 -14.91 52.09 11.46
C ASP A 410 -16.41 52.10 11.19
N LEU A 411 -17.17 51.37 12.00
CA LEU A 411 -18.43 51.78 12.62
C LEU A 411 -19.05 50.57 13.33
N SER A 412 -18.96 50.60 14.66
CA SER A 412 -20.08 50.37 15.59
C SER A 412 -21.13 49.32 15.18
N LEU A 413 -21.03 48.14 15.82
CA LEU A 413 -22.14 47.36 16.40
C LEU A 413 -23.36 47.13 15.50
N ASP A 414 -23.27 46.17 14.57
CA ASP A 414 -24.19 45.02 14.62
C ASP A 414 -23.57 43.80 13.91
N ASP A 415 -23.79 42.64 14.51
CA ASP A 415 -23.04 41.40 14.32
C ASP A 415 -23.22 40.73 12.94
N SER A 416 -22.17 40.01 12.51
CA SER A 416 -22.17 38.86 11.58
C SER A 416 -22.07 39.03 10.05
N ARG A 417 -22.12 40.22 9.46
CA ARG A 417 -21.88 40.36 8.00
C ARG A 417 -20.39 40.50 7.69
N ILE A 418 -19.68 39.37 7.61
CA ILE A 418 -18.40 39.32 6.90
C ILE A 418 -18.67 39.88 5.49
N CYS A 419 -17.97 40.95 5.11
CA CYS A 419 -18.07 41.51 3.76
C CYS A 419 -17.86 40.38 2.74
N SER A 420 -18.76 40.24 1.76
CA SER A 420 -18.70 39.19 0.73
C SER A 420 -17.32 39.12 0.07
N THR A 421 -16.69 40.27 -0.18
CA THR A 421 -15.32 40.36 -0.71
C THR A 421 -14.24 39.83 0.26
N CYS A 422 -14.38 40.05 1.58
CA CYS A 422 -13.47 39.48 2.59
C CYS A 422 -13.64 37.94 2.66
N GLN A 423 -14.86 37.43 2.42
CA GLN A 423 -15.14 35.98 2.34
C GLN A 423 -14.58 35.35 1.05
N GLU A 424 -14.86 35.92 -0.12
CA GLU A 424 -14.32 35.46 -1.41
C GLU A 424 -12.79 35.43 -1.40
N LYS A 425 -12.13 36.49 -0.88
CA LYS A 425 -10.67 36.51 -0.74
C LYS A 425 -10.13 35.44 0.22
N ARG A 426 -10.90 35.07 1.25
CA ARG A 426 -10.52 34.00 2.18
C ARG A 426 -10.68 32.63 1.51
N GLU A 427 -11.77 32.40 0.80
CA GLU A 427 -12.02 31.17 0.04
C GLU A 427 -10.96 30.98 -1.05
N GLN A 428 -10.63 32.04 -1.81
CA GLN A 428 -9.57 31.99 -2.81
C GLN A 428 -8.21 31.64 -2.18
N ARG A 429 -7.84 32.25 -1.05
CA ARG A 429 -6.59 31.92 -0.34
C ARG A 429 -6.55 30.49 0.17
N LEU A 430 -7.68 29.95 0.61
CA LEU A 430 -7.78 28.56 1.04
C LEU A 430 -7.62 27.62 -0.16
N LEU A 431 -8.25 27.94 -1.30
CA LEU A 431 -8.10 27.19 -2.54
C LEU A 431 -6.66 27.23 -3.07
N ASP A 432 -6.01 28.40 -3.06
CA ASP A 432 -4.62 28.55 -3.48
C ASP A 432 -3.66 27.79 -2.54
N ALA A 433 -3.94 27.79 -1.22
CA ALA A 433 -3.17 27.01 -0.25
C ALA A 433 -3.36 25.50 -0.43
N GLU A 434 -4.58 25.05 -0.72
CA GLU A 434 -4.89 23.65 -1.01
C GLU A 434 -4.21 23.18 -2.29
N LYS A 435 -4.29 23.97 -3.38
CA LYS A 435 -3.56 23.70 -4.63
C LYS A 435 -2.04 23.62 -4.41
N SER A 436 -1.48 24.54 -3.63
CA SER A 436 -0.06 24.55 -3.30
C SER A 436 0.35 23.33 -2.47
N ASN A 437 -0.47 22.94 -1.49
CA ASN A 437 -0.24 21.72 -0.70
C ASN A 437 -0.32 20.46 -1.56
N LEU A 438 -1.28 20.40 -2.49
CA LEU A 438 -1.43 19.28 -3.41
C LEU A 438 -0.22 19.15 -4.35
N LEU A 439 0.22 20.26 -4.94
CA LEU A 439 1.43 20.29 -5.76
C LEU A 439 2.65 19.83 -4.97
N PHE A 440 2.80 20.31 -3.72
CA PHE A 440 3.85 19.86 -2.82
C PHE A 440 3.84 18.34 -2.60
N GLN A 441 2.66 17.76 -2.32
CA GLN A 441 2.50 16.32 -2.10
C GLN A 441 2.89 15.52 -3.35
N ILE A 442 2.48 15.98 -4.54
CA ILE A 442 2.80 15.31 -5.81
C ILE A 442 4.30 15.38 -6.12
N THR A 443 4.92 16.54 -5.94
CA THR A 443 6.36 16.71 -6.14
C THR A 443 7.18 15.83 -5.20
N HIS A 444 6.79 15.75 -3.93
CA HIS A 444 7.46 14.87 -2.97
C HIS A 444 7.20 13.40 -3.30
N PHE A 445 5.99 13.04 -3.74
CA PHE A 445 5.68 11.67 -4.15
C PHE A 445 6.52 11.24 -5.36
N ALA A 446 6.71 12.13 -6.34
CA ALA A 446 7.65 11.91 -7.43
C ALA A 446 9.06 11.70 -6.89
N SER A 447 9.60 12.60 -6.05
CA SER A 447 10.92 12.44 -5.42
C SER A 447 11.07 11.10 -4.68
N THR A 448 10.04 10.67 -3.95
CA THR A 448 9.98 9.38 -3.28
C THR A 448 10.09 8.22 -4.27
N ILE A 449 9.35 8.25 -5.38
CA ILE A 449 9.47 7.24 -6.45
C ILE A 449 10.91 7.22 -6.99
N GLU A 450 11.47 8.38 -7.31
CA GLU A 450 12.82 8.46 -7.87
C GLU A 450 13.86 7.85 -6.92
N HIS A 451 13.73 8.12 -5.63
CA HIS A 451 14.60 7.55 -4.60
C HIS A 451 14.44 6.02 -4.52
N ILE A 452 13.23 5.48 -4.56
CA ILE A 452 13.07 4.02 -4.57
C ILE A 452 13.77 3.39 -5.77
N LEU A 453 13.60 3.97 -6.96
CA LEU A 453 14.20 3.44 -8.18
C LEU A 453 15.74 3.48 -8.14
N GLU A 454 16.30 4.54 -7.57
CA GLU A 454 17.74 4.72 -7.44
C GLU A 454 18.35 3.75 -6.41
N TYR A 455 17.69 3.54 -5.27
CA TYR A 455 18.30 2.83 -4.14
C TYR A 455 17.89 1.35 -4.02
N THR A 456 16.70 0.95 -4.50
CA THR A 456 16.22 -0.43 -4.33
C THR A 456 16.26 -1.29 -5.58
N SER A 457 16.30 -0.68 -6.78
CA SER A 457 16.22 -1.40 -8.06
C SER A 457 15.07 -2.43 -8.10
N PRO A 458 13.82 -2.00 -7.88
CA PRO A 458 12.69 -2.92 -7.73
C PRO A 458 12.39 -3.66 -9.05
N GLN A 459 11.87 -4.88 -8.93
CA GLN A 459 11.40 -5.70 -10.04
C GLN A 459 9.92 -5.47 -10.35
N SER A 460 9.11 -5.22 -9.32
CA SER A 460 7.68 -4.93 -9.45
C SER A 460 7.34 -3.62 -8.76
N VAL A 461 6.75 -2.69 -9.50
CA VAL A 461 6.30 -1.38 -8.99
C VAL A 461 4.82 -1.19 -9.27
N TYR A 462 4.05 -0.96 -8.21
CA TYR A 462 2.65 -0.58 -8.27
C TYR A 462 2.48 0.83 -7.72
N ILE A 463 1.94 1.74 -8.53
CA ILE A 463 1.67 3.13 -8.16
C ILE A 463 0.20 3.40 -8.31
N ASN A 464 -0.40 3.96 -7.26
CA ASN A 464 -1.81 4.26 -7.26
C ASN A 464 -2.10 5.58 -6.55
N ARG A 465 -3.24 6.17 -6.88
CA ARG A 465 -3.82 7.31 -6.15
C ARG A 465 -5.11 6.86 -5.50
N ALA A 466 -5.29 7.23 -4.24
CA ALA A 466 -6.54 7.05 -3.53
C ALA A 466 -7.06 8.42 -3.08
N ASP A 467 -8.19 8.83 -3.63
CA ASP A 467 -8.83 10.08 -3.25
C ASP A 467 -9.64 9.83 -1.96
N ARG A 468 -9.27 10.47 -0.86
CA ARG A 468 -10.04 10.42 0.38
C ARG A 468 -11.19 11.42 0.25
N TRP A 469 -12.22 11.06 -0.51
CA TRP A 469 -13.43 11.88 -0.61
C TRP A 469 -14.15 11.90 0.74
N SER A 470 -13.79 12.88 1.57
CA SER A 470 -14.57 13.24 2.74
C SER A 470 -15.93 13.71 2.25
N SER A 471 -16.97 12.97 2.61
CA SER A 471 -18.38 13.20 2.23
C SER A 471 -18.95 14.56 2.69
N ARG A 472 -18.12 15.48 3.17
CA ARG A 472 -18.50 16.77 3.73
C ARG A 472 -18.88 17.82 2.68
N PHE A 473 -18.59 17.60 1.41
CA PHE A 473 -19.02 18.49 0.32
C PHE A 473 -20.16 17.82 -0.47
N THR A 474 -21.37 17.92 0.06
CA THR A 474 -22.60 17.34 -0.54
C THR A 474 -23.18 18.17 -1.69
N THR A 475 -22.55 19.28 -2.07
CA THR A 475 -23.05 20.19 -3.11
C THR A 475 -22.05 20.24 -4.26
N GLU A 476 -22.26 19.34 -5.24
CA GLU A 476 -21.44 19.10 -6.44
C GLU A 476 -19.93 18.93 -6.19
N PRO A 477 -19.32 17.81 -6.62
CA PRO A 477 -17.88 17.69 -6.59
C PRO A 477 -17.31 18.77 -7.52
N ALA A 478 -16.88 19.89 -6.95
CA ALA A 478 -16.03 20.86 -7.63
C ALA A 478 -14.89 20.02 -8.20
N ARG A 479 -14.91 19.84 -9.53
CA ARG A 479 -14.07 18.89 -10.26
C ARG A 479 -12.62 19.31 -10.06
N LEU A 480 -11.97 18.80 -9.03
CA LEU A 480 -10.53 18.92 -8.90
C LEU A 480 -9.94 18.34 -10.17
N HIS A 481 -9.07 19.12 -10.82
CA HIS A 481 -8.42 18.67 -12.04
C HIS A 481 -7.71 17.35 -11.74
N PRO A 482 -7.87 16.34 -12.62
CA PRO A 482 -7.27 15.05 -12.39
C PRO A 482 -5.75 15.21 -12.36
N LEU A 483 -5.11 14.56 -11.39
CA LEU A 483 -3.73 14.87 -11.03
C LEU A 483 -2.76 14.09 -11.89
N GLU A 484 -1.79 14.82 -12.43
CA GLU A 484 -0.80 14.29 -13.33
C GLU A 484 0.41 13.76 -12.55
N LEU A 485 0.87 12.56 -12.91
CA LEU A 485 2.13 12.04 -12.40
C LEU A 485 3.27 12.85 -13.04
N PRO A 486 4.21 13.43 -12.26
CA PRO A 486 5.27 14.26 -12.83
C PRO A 486 6.06 13.53 -13.94
N PRO A 487 6.31 14.18 -15.09
CA PRO A 487 6.96 13.53 -16.23
C PRO A 487 8.34 12.93 -15.90
N ALA A 488 9.10 13.57 -15.02
CA ALA A 488 10.42 13.08 -14.58
C ALA A 488 10.34 11.72 -13.87
N ALA A 489 9.39 11.57 -12.93
CA ALA A 489 9.14 10.31 -12.24
C ALA A 489 8.61 9.23 -13.19
N LEU A 490 7.66 9.60 -14.08
CA LEU A 490 7.16 8.69 -15.12
C LEU A 490 8.29 8.18 -16.02
N ARG A 491 9.17 9.08 -16.46
CA ARG A 491 10.35 8.75 -17.27
C ARG A 491 11.24 7.75 -16.54
N LYS A 492 11.58 8.01 -15.28
CA LYS A 492 12.41 7.09 -14.49
C LYS A 492 11.74 5.72 -14.32
N LEU A 493 10.43 5.65 -14.12
CA LEU A 493 9.69 4.38 -14.03
C LEU A 493 9.72 3.58 -15.34
N LEU A 494 9.43 4.24 -16.47
CA LEU A 494 9.37 3.57 -17.77
C LEU A 494 10.73 3.04 -18.23
N PHE A 495 11.80 3.77 -17.92
CA PHE A 495 13.17 3.43 -18.35
C PHE A 495 14.02 2.77 -17.25
N CYS A 496 13.41 2.32 -16.16
CA CYS A 496 14.15 1.64 -15.09
C CYS A 496 14.56 0.22 -15.54
N PRO A 497 15.85 -0.13 -15.55
CA PRO A 497 16.33 -1.41 -16.09
C PRO A 497 16.00 -2.61 -15.21
N SER A 498 15.65 -2.42 -13.93
CA SER A 498 15.28 -3.54 -13.05
C SER A 498 13.80 -3.90 -13.13
N ILE A 499 12.93 -3.00 -13.60
CA ILE A 499 11.49 -3.21 -13.55
C ILE A 499 11.05 -4.21 -14.62
N THR A 500 10.44 -5.30 -14.14
CA THR A 500 9.77 -6.30 -14.98
C THR A 500 8.25 -6.10 -14.99
N LYS A 501 7.70 -5.49 -13.95
CA LYS A 501 6.26 -5.23 -13.80
C LYS A 501 6.02 -3.80 -13.32
N LEU A 502 5.31 -3.01 -14.13
CA LEU A 502 4.88 -1.66 -13.79
C LEU A 502 3.36 -1.56 -13.91
N GLU A 503 2.70 -1.18 -12.82
CA GLU A 503 1.28 -0.84 -12.81
C GLU A 503 1.08 0.56 -12.25
N ILE A 504 0.40 1.43 -13.00
CA ILE A 504 0.02 2.78 -12.57
C ILE A 504 -1.51 2.90 -12.66
N LYS A 505 -2.17 3.28 -11.57
CA LYS A 505 -3.63 3.43 -11.49
C LYS A 505 -4.04 4.79 -10.91
N ASN A 506 -5.17 5.33 -11.38
CA ASN A 506 -5.77 6.59 -10.92
C ASN A 506 -4.83 7.81 -11.02
N TRP A 507 -3.95 7.83 -12.02
CA TRP A 507 -3.09 8.96 -12.34
C TRP A 507 -3.36 9.42 -13.77
N VAL A 508 -3.23 10.72 -14.03
CA VAL A 508 -3.21 11.26 -15.38
C VAL A 508 -1.78 11.26 -15.91
N LEU A 509 -1.59 10.84 -17.16
CA LEU A 509 -0.28 10.74 -17.81
C LEU A 509 -0.28 11.51 -19.15
N LYS A 510 -0.41 12.85 -19.14
CA LYS A 510 -0.46 13.61 -20.41
C LYS A 510 0.85 13.54 -21.18
N SER A 511 1.96 13.53 -20.45
CA SER A 511 3.33 13.46 -20.99
C SER A 511 3.80 12.05 -21.39
N VAL A 512 2.95 11.01 -21.35
CA VAL A 512 3.41 9.63 -21.61
C VAL A 512 3.98 9.45 -23.02
N ASN A 513 3.35 10.05 -24.03
CA ASN A 513 3.83 9.96 -25.41
C ASN A 513 5.16 10.69 -25.58
N GLU A 514 5.28 11.92 -25.06
CA GLU A 514 6.52 12.71 -25.10
C GLU A 514 7.66 11.99 -24.36
N THR A 515 7.35 11.32 -23.26
CA THR A 515 8.31 10.55 -22.48
C THR A 515 8.81 9.33 -23.25
N LEU A 516 7.92 8.60 -23.92
CA LEU A 516 8.27 7.44 -24.76
C LEU A 516 9.02 7.85 -26.03
N LEU A 517 8.71 9.02 -26.60
CA LEU A 517 9.36 9.59 -27.79
C LEU A 517 10.80 10.05 -27.53
N ASN A 518 11.13 10.38 -26.28
CA ASN A 518 12.45 10.87 -25.87
C ASN A 518 13.15 9.87 -24.93
N PRO A 519 13.46 8.64 -25.38
CA PRO A 519 14.16 7.68 -24.54
C PRO A 519 15.54 8.23 -24.15
N PRO A 520 16.04 7.92 -22.93
CA PRO A 520 17.39 8.29 -22.55
C PRO A 520 18.41 7.65 -23.51
N SER A 521 19.39 8.43 -23.97
CA SER A 521 20.39 8.01 -24.96
C SER A 521 21.23 6.80 -24.54
N THR A 522 21.19 6.42 -23.28
CA THR A 522 21.99 5.35 -22.68
C THR A 522 21.36 3.96 -22.77
N SER A 523 20.11 3.84 -23.22
CA SER A 523 19.40 2.55 -23.25
C SER A 523 19.66 1.79 -24.55
N GLU A 524 20.89 1.32 -24.77
CA GLU A 524 21.18 0.42 -25.89
C GLU A 524 20.62 -1.00 -25.68
N SER A 525 20.45 -1.42 -24.42
CA SER A 525 19.87 -2.71 -24.09
C SER A 525 18.34 -2.65 -24.02
N PRO A 526 17.62 -3.67 -24.54
CA PRO A 526 16.18 -3.78 -24.36
C PRO A 526 15.83 -3.91 -22.87
N LEU A 527 14.73 -3.27 -22.47
CA LEU A 527 14.27 -3.29 -21.08
C LEU A 527 13.55 -4.62 -20.78
N PRO A 528 13.71 -5.20 -19.57
CA PRO A 528 13.16 -6.51 -19.23
C PRO A 528 11.66 -6.49 -18.88
N MET A 529 10.96 -5.39 -19.16
CA MET A 529 9.55 -5.20 -18.81
C MET A 529 8.66 -6.25 -19.48
N GLN A 530 7.86 -6.95 -18.66
CA GLN A 530 6.92 -7.99 -19.06
C GLN A 530 5.47 -7.54 -18.90
N ILE A 531 5.17 -6.69 -17.91
CA ILE A 531 3.83 -6.17 -17.66
C ILE A 531 3.91 -4.65 -17.55
N LEU A 532 3.17 -3.96 -18.41
CA LEU A 532 3.05 -2.50 -18.40
C LEU A 532 1.58 -2.13 -18.36
N HIS A 533 1.10 -1.71 -17.19
CA HIS A 533 -0.26 -1.24 -17.03
C HIS A 533 -0.30 0.25 -16.73
N LEU A 534 -0.91 1.01 -17.63
CA LEU A 534 -1.14 2.43 -17.52
C LEU A 534 -2.62 2.71 -17.15
N PRO A 535 -2.92 3.89 -16.59
CA PRO A 535 -4.27 4.27 -16.16
C PRO A 535 -5.26 4.33 -17.32
N PHE A 536 -6.53 4.08 -17.01
CA PHE A 536 -7.64 4.10 -17.97
C PHE A 536 -8.53 5.33 -17.94
N GLU A 537 -8.34 6.22 -16.97
CA GLU A 537 -9.27 7.32 -16.74
C GLU A 537 -9.45 8.17 -18.01
N GLU A 538 -10.71 8.34 -18.43
CA GLU A 538 -11.15 9.14 -19.60
C GLU A 538 -10.90 10.65 -19.45
N ALA A 539 -9.95 11.07 -18.60
CA ALA A 539 -9.47 12.43 -18.64
C ALA A 539 -8.96 12.68 -20.07
N LEU A 540 -9.63 13.60 -20.79
CA LEU A 540 -9.69 13.75 -22.26
C LEU A 540 -8.38 13.63 -23.08
N HIS A 541 -7.22 13.58 -22.46
CA HIS A 541 -5.91 13.52 -23.12
C HIS A 541 -4.89 12.61 -22.41
N SER A 542 -5.31 11.72 -21.51
CA SER A 542 -4.42 10.80 -20.80
C SER A 542 -4.37 9.45 -21.50
N GLY A 543 -3.28 9.11 -22.17
CA GLY A 543 -3.12 7.78 -22.79
C GLY A 543 -2.02 7.74 -23.84
N VAL A 544 -1.82 6.58 -24.42
CA VAL A 544 -0.79 6.35 -25.43
C VAL A 544 -1.42 6.43 -26.82
N ALA A 545 -0.87 7.28 -27.68
CA ALA A 545 -1.27 7.35 -29.07
C ALA A 545 -0.90 6.03 -29.78
N LEU A 546 -1.73 5.57 -30.71
CA LEU A 546 -1.47 4.32 -31.42
C LEU A 546 -0.14 4.38 -32.19
N SER A 547 0.21 5.56 -32.72
CA SER A 547 1.49 5.81 -33.37
C SER A 547 2.68 5.60 -32.43
N THR A 548 2.53 5.69 -31.10
CA THR A 548 3.61 5.46 -30.12
C THR A 548 3.84 3.96 -29.84
N PHE A 549 2.94 3.06 -30.27
CA PHE A 549 3.04 1.63 -29.94
C PHE A 549 4.28 0.96 -30.52
N HIS A 550 4.79 1.44 -31.66
CA HIS A 550 6.04 0.91 -32.21
C HIS A 550 7.24 1.18 -31.29
N LEU A 551 7.24 2.31 -30.55
CA LEU A 551 8.27 2.61 -29.55
C LEU A 551 8.13 1.67 -28.35
N VAL A 552 6.91 1.42 -27.88
CA VAL A 552 6.65 0.43 -26.82
C VAL A 552 7.17 -0.95 -27.25
N ALA A 553 6.85 -1.38 -28.47
CA ALA A 553 7.29 -2.66 -29.00
C ALA A 553 8.81 -2.76 -29.14
N ARG A 554 9.47 -1.65 -29.52
CA ARG A 554 10.92 -1.56 -29.63
C ARG A 554 11.62 -1.55 -28.27
N LEU A 555 11.10 -0.80 -27.31
CA LEU A 555 11.68 -0.63 -25.97
C LEU A 555 11.51 -1.89 -25.10
N TYR A 556 10.38 -2.59 -25.24
CA TYR A 556 10.01 -3.71 -24.38
C TYR A 556 9.72 -4.98 -25.19
N PRO A 557 10.72 -5.58 -25.87
CA PRO A 557 10.50 -6.74 -26.75
C PRO A 557 9.92 -7.98 -26.02
N HIS A 558 10.08 -8.05 -24.70
CA HIS A 558 9.59 -9.12 -23.83
C HIS A 558 8.26 -8.82 -23.15
N LEU A 559 7.61 -7.70 -23.49
CA LEU A 559 6.32 -7.30 -22.92
C LEU A 559 5.26 -8.35 -23.27
N LEU A 560 4.63 -8.94 -22.25
CA LEU A 560 3.62 -9.99 -22.35
C LEU A 560 2.20 -9.43 -22.23
N ASP A 561 2.01 -8.43 -21.38
CA ASP A 561 0.74 -7.78 -21.09
C ASP A 561 0.91 -6.26 -21.12
N PHE A 562 0.14 -5.61 -22.00
CA PHE A 562 0.14 -4.16 -22.15
C PHE A 562 -1.26 -3.62 -21.99
N GLN A 563 -1.40 -2.67 -21.07
CA GLN A 563 -2.66 -2.06 -20.72
C GLN A 563 -2.55 -0.53 -20.81
N THR A 564 -3.41 0.12 -21.59
CA THR A 564 -3.39 1.59 -21.75
C THR A 564 -4.74 2.15 -22.25
N HIS A 565 -4.99 3.42 -21.98
CA HIS A 565 -5.96 4.22 -22.74
C HIS A 565 -5.39 4.62 -24.11
N VAL A 566 -6.20 4.57 -25.18
CA VAL A 566 -5.80 4.97 -26.54
C VAL A 566 -6.48 6.28 -26.92
N ILE A 567 -5.69 7.34 -27.11
CA ILE A 567 -6.20 8.70 -27.35
C ILE A 567 -6.33 9.09 -28.83
N GLN A 568 -5.57 8.44 -29.72
CA GLN A 568 -5.55 8.79 -31.15
C GLN A 568 -5.22 7.57 -32.00
N CYS A 569 -6.19 7.19 -32.83
CA CYS A 569 -6.07 6.06 -33.76
C CYS A 569 -5.56 6.48 -35.15
N ALA A 570 -5.77 7.75 -35.55
CA ALA A 570 -5.30 8.27 -36.83
C ALA A 570 -3.77 8.41 -36.83
N SER A 571 -3.13 8.16 -37.99
CA SER A 571 -1.68 8.25 -38.29
C SER A 571 -0.80 7.01 -38.09
N ALA A 572 -1.35 5.85 -37.72
CA ALA A 572 -0.56 4.62 -37.63
C ALA A 572 -0.35 4.00 -39.03
N ASN A 573 0.80 4.27 -39.66
CA ASN A 573 1.14 3.69 -40.97
C ASN A 573 2.18 2.58 -40.84
N VAL A 574 1.87 1.40 -41.39
CA VAL A 574 2.79 0.26 -41.45
C VAL A 574 4.06 0.59 -42.24
N ARG A 575 3.98 1.50 -43.21
CA ARG A 575 5.11 1.86 -44.08
C ARG A 575 6.27 2.50 -43.32
N ASP A 576 6.01 3.05 -42.14
CA ASP A 576 7.00 3.76 -41.34
C ASP A 576 7.71 2.81 -40.34
N LEU A 577 7.33 1.52 -40.32
CA LEU A 577 7.90 0.55 -39.40
C LEU A 577 9.13 -0.14 -40.02
N GLU A 578 10.27 -0.03 -39.33
CA GLU A 578 11.45 -0.82 -39.63
C GLU A 578 11.17 -2.32 -39.47
N LEU A 579 11.67 -3.14 -40.40
CA LEU A 579 11.38 -4.58 -40.56
C LEU A 579 11.84 -5.49 -39.40
N SER A 580 12.28 -4.96 -38.27
CA SER A 580 13.02 -5.70 -37.24
C SER A 580 12.17 -6.29 -36.10
N ILE A 581 10.89 -5.93 -35.96
CA ILE A 581 10.03 -6.36 -34.84
C ILE A 581 9.33 -7.70 -35.12
N SER A 582 10.09 -8.74 -35.49
CA SER A 582 9.49 -10.03 -35.87
C SER A 582 9.13 -10.94 -34.69
N ASN A 583 9.65 -10.67 -33.49
CA ASN A 583 9.57 -11.58 -32.33
C ASN A 583 9.13 -10.87 -31.03
N HIS A 584 8.12 -10.01 -31.09
CA HIS A 584 7.61 -9.36 -29.89
C HIS A 584 6.77 -10.30 -29.02
N GLY A 585 6.94 -10.26 -27.69
CA GLY A 585 6.34 -11.18 -26.73
C GLY A 585 4.86 -10.97 -26.38
N LEU A 586 4.24 -9.88 -26.85
CA LEU A 586 2.91 -9.45 -26.38
C LEU A 586 1.82 -10.47 -26.68
N LYS A 587 1.09 -10.88 -25.64
CA LYS A 587 -0.02 -11.82 -25.69
C LYS A 587 -1.37 -11.16 -25.41
N GLU A 588 -1.42 -10.23 -24.47
CA GLU A 588 -2.64 -9.53 -24.09
C GLU A 588 -2.47 -8.03 -24.27
N LEU A 589 -3.45 -7.42 -24.94
CA LEU A 589 -3.52 -5.98 -25.15
C LEU A 589 -4.86 -5.46 -24.66
N SER A 590 -4.80 -4.62 -23.63
CA SER A 590 -5.95 -4.17 -22.87
C SER A 590 -6.17 -2.67 -23.10
N PHE A 591 -7.33 -2.31 -23.64
CA PHE A 591 -7.66 -0.94 -24.06
C PHE A 591 -8.79 -0.32 -23.24
N SER A 592 -8.65 0.98 -22.97
CA SER A 592 -9.79 1.89 -22.83
C SER A 592 -9.75 2.96 -23.93
N GLY A 593 -10.91 3.49 -24.31
CA GLY A 593 -11.03 4.49 -25.39
C GLY A 593 -12.01 4.07 -26.50
N GLU A 594 -12.46 5.07 -27.26
CA GLU A 594 -13.35 4.86 -28.40
C GLU A 594 -12.62 4.09 -29.49
N ALA A 595 -13.27 3.03 -30.01
CA ALA A 595 -12.74 2.34 -31.17
C ALA A 595 -12.84 3.25 -32.40
N PRO A 596 -12.00 3.03 -33.44
CA PRO A 596 -12.19 3.66 -34.74
C PRO A 596 -13.63 3.48 -35.23
N GLY A 597 -14.36 4.59 -35.41
CA GLY A 597 -15.77 4.54 -35.85
C GLY A 597 -15.95 4.20 -37.34
N VAL A 598 -14.86 4.21 -38.11
CA VAL A 598 -14.85 4.03 -39.56
C VAL A 598 -14.10 2.74 -39.92
N MET A 599 -14.63 1.95 -40.85
CA MET A 599 -14.06 0.65 -41.24
C MET A 599 -12.67 0.80 -41.86
N GLU A 600 -12.45 1.87 -42.63
CA GLU A 600 -11.17 2.22 -43.24
C GLU A 600 -10.07 2.32 -42.17
N ASP A 601 -10.33 3.00 -41.05
CA ASP A 601 -9.38 3.11 -39.93
C ASP A 601 -9.10 1.73 -39.32
N MET A 602 -10.13 0.89 -39.13
CA MET A 602 -9.94 -0.49 -38.63
C MET A 602 -9.01 -1.31 -39.54
N MET A 603 -9.15 -1.13 -40.86
CA MET A 603 -8.34 -1.79 -41.88
C MET A 603 -6.89 -1.30 -41.92
N GLU A 604 -6.59 -0.09 -41.43
CA GLU A 604 -5.23 0.41 -41.26
C GLU A 604 -4.62 -0.03 -39.91
N ILE A 605 -5.43 0.03 -38.84
CA ILE A 605 -5.00 -0.26 -37.47
C ILE A 605 -4.71 -1.74 -37.26
N ALA A 606 -5.54 -2.64 -37.79
CA ALA A 606 -5.37 -4.08 -37.57
C ALA A 606 -4.06 -4.64 -38.15
N PRO A 607 -3.66 -4.34 -39.41
CA PRO A 607 -2.35 -4.70 -39.92
C PRO A 607 -1.20 -4.09 -39.10
N TYR A 608 -1.34 -2.84 -38.66
CA TYR A 608 -0.35 -2.17 -37.81
C TYR A 608 -0.13 -2.91 -36.48
N ILE A 609 -1.21 -3.21 -35.75
CA ILE A 609 -1.15 -3.98 -34.50
C ILE A 609 -0.60 -5.40 -34.76
N CYS A 610 -1.04 -6.07 -35.83
CA CYS A 610 -0.56 -7.41 -36.18
C CYS A 610 0.94 -7.44 -36.52
N PHE A 611 1.44 -6.37 -37.13
CA PHE A 611 2.86 -6.22 -37.45
C PHE A 611 3.68 -6.02 -36.18
N LEU A 612 3.26 -5.12 -35.30
CA LEU A 612 3.96 -4.85 -34.03
C LEU A 612 3.92 -6.04 -33.08
N PHE A 613 2.78 -6.71 -33.00
CA PHE A 613 2.49 -7.76 -32.02
C PHE A 613 2.07 -9.06 -32.72
N PRO A 614 3.02 -9.77 -33.36
CA PRO A 614 2.73 -10.94 -34.16
C PRO A 614 2.08 -12.07 -33.37
N HIS A 615 2.35 -12.16 -32.07
CA HIS A 615 1.86 -13.22 -31.19
C HIS A 615 0.67 -12.81 -30.34
N LEU A 616 0.02 -11.69 -30.65
CA LEU A 616 -1.12 -11.19 -29.87
C LEU A 616 -2.24 -12.24 -29.80
N GLU A 617 -2.51 -12.72 -28.60
CA GLU A 617 -3.49 -13.76 -28.33
C GLU A 617 -4.88 -13.18 -28.07
N ARG A 618 -4.97 -12.04 -27.37
CA ARG A 618 -6.24 -11.44 -26.91
C ARG A 618 -6.19 -9.91 -26.97
N ILE A 619 -7.33 -9.30 -27.32
CA ILE A 619 -7.60 -7.88 -27.09
C ILE A 619 -8.75 -7.80 -26.08
N VAL A 620 -8.54 -7.08 -24.98
CA VAL A 620 -9.52 -6.89 -23.90
C VAL A 620 -9.92 -5.43 -23.84
N THR A 621 -11.20 -5.16 -23.65
CA THR A 621 -11.76 -3.81 -23.48
C THR A 621 -12.44 -3.71 -22.13
N TYR A 622 -12.33 -2.56 -21.47
CA TYR A 622 -12.97 -2.33 -20.18
C TYR A 622 -14.45 -1.94 -20.33
N ASP A 623 -15.23 -2.26 -19.30
CA ASP A 623 -16.67 -2.01 -19.27
C ASP A 623 -16.98 -0.52 -19.51
N GLY A 624 -17.91 -0.26 -20.43
CA GLY A 624 -18.34 1.10 -20.77
C GLY A 624 -17.73 1.69 -22.05
N HIS A 625 -16.70 1.06 -22.62
CA HIS A 625 -16.11 1.49 -23.89
C HIS A 625 -16.60 0.63 -25.08
N ASP A 626 -16.34 1.07 -26.32
CA ASP A 626 -16.81 0.42 -27.55
C ASP A 626 -16.20 -0.99 -27.78
N THR A 627 -16.74 -1.95 -27.02
CA THR A 627 -16.35 -3.36 -27.08
C THR A 627 -16.58 -3.97 -28.46
N ALA A 628 -17.54 -3.46 -29.24
CA ALA A 628 -17.89 -3.98 -30.55
C ALA A 628 -16.85 -3.58 -31.61
N GLY A 629 -16.43 -2.31 -31.61
CA GLY A 629 -15.41 -1.80 -32.52
C GLY A 629 -14.06 -2.52 -32.31
N TRP A 630 -13.57 -2.58 -31.08
CA TRP A 630 -12.30 -3.26 -30.77
C TRP A 630 -12.36 -4.77 -31.01
N LYS A 631 -13.51 -5.43 -30.80
CA LYS A 631 -13.70 -6.83 -31.19
C LYS A 631 -13.59 -7.04 -32.70
N SER A 632 -14.04 -6.07 -33.50
CA SER A 632 -13.91 -6.09 -34.95
C SER A 632 -12.45 -5.93 -35.38
N VAL A 633 -11.72 -4.97 -34.80
CA VAL A 633 -10.26 -4.79 -34.99
C VAL A 633 -9.51 -6.07 -34.65
N TYR A 634 -9.81 -6.71 -33.52
CA TYR A 634 -9.21 -7.98 -33.12
C TYR A 634 -9.47 -9.11 -34.14
N GLY A 635 -10.69 -9.20 -34.67
CA GLY A 635 -11.03 -10.13 -35.75
C GLY A 635 -10.14 -9.94 -36.99
N LEU A 636 -9.90 -8.69 -37.39
CA LEU A 636 -9.00 -8.35 -38.49
C LEU A 636 -7.53 -8.68 -38.17
N VAL A 637 -7.06 -8.40 -36.94
CA VAL A 637 -5.72 -8.80 -36.49
C VAL A 637 -5.51 -10.30 -36.63
N LYS A 638 -6.48 -11.13 -36.21
CA LYS A 638 -6.41 -12.59 -36.37
C LYS A 638 -6.39 -13.03 -37.83
N MET A 639 -7.10 -12.33 -38.70
CA MET A 639 -7.04 -12.58 -40.14
C MET A 639 -5.63 -12.29 -40.69
N CYS A 640 -5.02 -11.16 -40.34
CA CYS A 640 -3.65 -10.82 -40.72
C CYS A 640 -2.63 -11.84 -40.22
N GLN A 641 -2.73 -12.28 -38.95
CA GLN A 641 -1.86 -13.32 -38.38
C GLN A 641 -1.96 -14.63 -39.17
N LYS A 642 -3.19 -15.07 -39.52
CA LYS A 642 -3.41 -16.30 -40.29
C LYS A 642 -2.82 -16.24 -41.70
N VAL A 643 -2.93 -15.10 -42.38
CA VAL A 643 -2.32 -14.90 -43.71
C VAL A 643 -0.81 -15.03 -43.63
N ARG A 644 -0.17 -14.30 -42.70
CA ARG A 644 1.28 -14.38 -42.47
C ARG A 644 1.76 -15.80 -42.15
N ASP A 645 1.03 -16.51 -41.28
CA ASP A 645 1.40 -17.88 -40.91
C ASP A 645 1.26 -18.86 -42.09
N THR A 646 0.31 -18.60 -43.00
CA THR A 646 0.13 -19.37 -44.23
C THR A 646 1.27 -19.10 -45.21
N GLU A 647 1.65 -17.85 -45.39
CA GLU A 647 2.81 -17.46 -46.22
C GLU A 647 4.12 -18.05 -45.69
N LYS A 648 4.35 -18.00 -44.37
CA LYS A 648 5.52 -18.62 -43.73
C LYS A 648 5.57 -20.12 -43.99
N LYS A 649 4.43 -20.82 -43.92
CA LYS A 649 4.33 -22.25 -44.27
C LYS A 649 4.62 -22.50 -45.76
N HIS A 650 4.15 -21.66 -46.66
CA HIS A 650 4.44 -21.79 -48.09
C HIS A 650 5.93 -21.56 -48.41
N LEU A 651 6.56 -20.58 -47.77
CA LEU A 651 8.00 -20.34 -47.90
C LEU A 651 8.84 -21.51 -47.37
N GLN A 652 8.40 -22.16 -46.29
CA GLN A 652 9.07 -23.34 -45.74
C GLN A 652 8.86 -24.61 -46.57
N LEU A 653 7.79 -24.71 -47.36
CA LEU A 653 7.53 -25.85 -48.25
C LEU A 653 8.19 -25.69 -49.64
N GLY A 654 8.51 -24.44 -50.03
CA GLY A 654 9.17 -24.13 -51.29
C GLY A 654 10.70 -24.07 -51.22
N ALA A 655 11.27 -24.09 -50.02
CA ALA A 655 12.71 -24.23 -49.74
C ALA A 655 13.03 -25.68 -49.39
#